data_AF-A0A1V6D8Y6-F1
#
_entry.id   AF-A0A1V6D8Y6-F1
#
_cell.length_a   1.000
_cell.length_b   1.000
_cell.length_c   1.000
_cell.angle_alpha   90.00
_cell.angle_beta   90.00
_cell.angle_gamma   90.00
#
_symmetry.space_group_name_H-M   'P 1'
#
loop_
_entity.id
_entity.type
_entity.pdbx_description
1 polymer ?
#
loop_
_entity_poly.entity_id
_entity_poly.type
_entity_poly.pdbx_seq_one_letter_code
_entity_poly.pdbx_strand_id
1 'polypeptide(L)'
;MSRFLTRLLLTSVVILSMLLAASLAELASTEIWDPHGIALILIACLAGLTCVVIVAAAARRLRPPPQVPPPATDEPPPSPDPFASPAPQAQPKKEPPMPQPPQEGQPAPEQPADQAQAWMSEEGVQPVPINEEEQRALAEPPPPPVSQPGAASAASAPQADPVEVEPPVPPAEQAPQTAEPWVSEEGVQENVLAPTEAPEDTLRAAPAVVPTLPPPADAAMIPRIEIRPRQQFGDPHADGVLHQVRELGIRSVASIRSRRLFFLYGELSDDQAHRVARELLIDPVVEEYELTRMPEGSQVDQGAGVIEVHLKAGVMDPVAASTEQAIRDMGLDCRSVRTARRYELAGDVSADQCEAVARRLLANAVIEDVHFAAFTPAEMQGRGYELKITQVPIRDLDEEALLQLSKDGHLFLNLTEMKAIQDHYRSLEREPRDVELEMIAQTWSEHCVHKTFRSDVSYSGRPIPGGWGNEIPNMIKSTIFAATQKLNKPWCISVFQDNAGVIEFDDNHAVCFKVETHNHPSAIEPYGGASTGIGGVIRDPMGTGMGASPVANTDVFCFGPPDMKLDDVPKGVLHPRRVMRGVVSGVRDYGNRMGIPTVNGAVYFDERYLGNPLVFCGTIGLLPREKCFKDPRAGDVVLVVGGRTGRDGIHGATFSSGELTHSHETEFSHAVQIGNAITEKKMLDTIIQARDQGLYTAITDCGAGGLSSAVGEMGSELGAEVHLDRVPLKYNGLSYAEIWISEAQERMVLAVPQENLDRILKIFRDEGVEATVIGHYGTPDRHLRLFYNGTEVGDVDLEFLNEGLPRPTKQAVWDVKATPSPAPGVRDDYSDALLKILAEPNVASKEWIVRQYDHEVQGGSVIKPLVGVSEDGPGDAAVLRPVLGSSKAVVISCGMNPRLGDLDPYQSALHAIDEALRNALAVGGTLERTAILDNFCWGNCNKLDRMGSLVNAACACHDAAIAYGTPFVSGKDSLNNEFQTDTGETIAIPPTLLVSAISVIDDASKCVTADAKEAGNYLFVLGRTAPEMGGSHFLLAEGLSTGNDVPAVDLATNLKVMRALEAAIRAGCVRACHDLSEGGLAVAAAEMAFSGGLGVDINIQALPVRSMGVNPAALLFGESAGRFLVEVPQAKYGEFMRLVKDCPAGEVGRVTDTGRVVLRASRGKPLVDVSIDAAKKAWQGTFGE
;
A
#
# COMPACT_ATOMS: atom_id res chain seq x y z
N MET A 1 27.38 19.18 -35.44
CA MET A 1 26.16 18.53 -34.87
C MET A 1 24.85 19.04 -35.48
N SER A 2 24.47 20.32 -35.35
CA SER A 2 23.18 20.84 -35.87
C SER A 2 22.91 20.51 -37.35
N ARG A 3 23.86 20.71 -38.26
CA ARG A 3 23.70 20.37 -39.70
C ARG A 3 23.54 18.86 -39.98
N PHE A 4 24.07 18.02 -39.10
CA PHE A 4 23.96 16.56 -39.21
C PHE A 4 22.57 16.10 -38.77
N LEU A 5 22.08 16.62 -37.64
CA LEU A 5 20.72 16.40 -37.14
C LEU A 5 19.64 16.86 -38.13
N THR A 6 19.81 18.04 -38.75
CA THR A 6 18.85 18.52 -39.77
C THR A 6 18.82 17.62 -41.01
N ARG A 7 19.97 17.09 -41.45
CA ARG A 7 20.01 16.13 -42.56
C ARG A 7 19.38 14.80 -42.20
N LEU A 8 19.59 14.32 -40.98
CA LEU A 8 18.98 13.07 -40.50
C LEU A 8 17.45 13.20 -40.47
N LEU A 9 16.92 14.29 -39.91
CA LEU A 9 15.48 14.59 -39.87
C LEU A 9 14.85 14.69 -41.27
N LEU A 10 15.50 15.41 -42.20
CA LEU A 10 15.03 15.51 -43.59
C LEU A 10 15.01 14.15 -44.30
N THR A 11 16.01 13.30 -44.02
CA THR A 11 16.09 11.96 -44.63
C THR A 11 14.99 11.06 -44.07
N SER A 12 14.75 11.10 -42.76
CA SER A 12 13.66 10.34 -42.12
C SER A 12 12.28 10.75 -42.63
N VAL A 13 12.03 12.05 -42.82
CA VAL A 13 10.74 12.55 -43.37
C VAL A 13 10.53 12.08 -44.82
N VAL A 14 11.58 12.06 -45.64
CA VAL A 14 11.48 11.55 -47.02
C VAL A 14 11.19 10.05 -47.03
N ILE A 15 11.87 9.26 -46.19
CA ILE A 15 11.63 7.81 -46.08
C ILE A 15 10.20 7.53 -45.63
N LEU A 16 9.71 8.25 -44.60
CA LEU A 16 8.35 8.09 -44.10
C LEU A 16 7.31 8.45 -45.17
N SER A 17 7.57 9.49 -45.96
CA SER A 17 6.69 9.90 -47.06
C SER A 17 6.64 8.86 -48.20
N MET A 18 7.78 8.20 -48.49
CA MET A 18 7.83 7.14 -49.50
C MET A 18 7.13 5.86 -49.02
N LEU A 19 7.25 5.51 -47.74
CA LEU A 19 6.53 4.38 -47.14
C LEU A 19 5.01 4.64 -47.13
N LEU A 20 4.58 5.85 -46.76
CA LEU A 20 3.16 6.22 -46.76
C LEU A 20 2.57 6.17 -48.18
N ALA A 21 3.32 6.64 -49.18
CA ALA A 21 2.90 6.57 -50.60
C ALA A 21 2.81 5.11 -51.11
N ALA A 22 3.70 4.23 -50.67
CA ALA A 22 3.65 2.80 -51.02
C ALA A 22 2.43 2.11 -50.40
N SER A 23 2.16 2.36 -49.11
CA SER A 23 0.98 1.81 -48.42
C SER A 23 -0.34 2.34 -49.00
N LEU A 24 -0.40 3.61 -49.42
CA LEU A 24 -1.57 4.19 -50.07
C LEU A 24 -1.80 3.63 -51.48
N ALA A 25 -0.74 3.31 -52.24
CA ALA A 25 -0.86 2.65 -53.53
C ALA A 25 -1.38 1.20 -53.40
N GLU A 26 -1.02 0.53 -52.31
CA GLU A 26 -1.50 -0.82 -51.97
C GLU A 26 -2.98 -0.80 -51.53
N LEU A 27 -3.37 0.20 -50.73
CA LEU A 27 -4.77 0.44 -50.32
C LEU A 27 -5.68 0.81 -51.50
N ALA A 28 -5.21 1.60 -52.46
CA ALA A 28 -5.96 1.98 -53.66
C ALA A 28 -6.21 0.80 -54.64
N SER A 29 -5.54 -0.34 -54.45
CA SER A 29 -5.75 -1.56 -55.26
C SER A 29 -6.88 -2.46 -54.76
N THR A 30 -7.52 -2.10 -53.64
CA THR A 30 -8.68 -2.83 -53.09
C THR A 30 -9.98 -2.10 -53.45
N GLU A 31 -10.98 -2.81 -54.01
CA GLU A 31 -12.26 -2.25 -54.54
C GLU A 31 -13.23 -1.68 -53.46
N ILE A 32 -12.71 -1.15 -52.35
CA ILE A 32 -13.52 -0.84 -51.15
C ILE A 32 -13.71 0.68 -50.92
N TRP A 33 -13.06 1.57 -51.68
CA TRP A 33 -13.06 3.01 -51.36
C TRP A 33 -13.66 3.94 -52.44
N ASP A 34 -14.50 4.87 -52.00
CA ASP A 34 -15.11 5.96 -52.79
C ASP A 34 -14.03 6.94 -53.33
N PRO A 35 -14.02 7.27 -54.63
CA PRO A 35 -13.09 8.23 -55.24
C PRO A 35 -13.01 9.60 -54.52
N HIS A 36 -14.09 10.04 -53.88
CA HIS A 36 -14.11 11.30 -53.13
C HIS A 36 -13.29 11.24 -51.84
N GLY A 37 -13.27 10.09 -51.16
CA GLY A 37 -12.47 9.88 -49.94
C GLY A 37 -10.97 9.90 -50.22
N ILE A 38 -10.54 9.28 -51.32
CA ILE A 38 -9.14 9.26 -51.76
C ILE A 38 -8.66 10.68 -52.09
N ALA A 39 -9.48 11.49 -52.75
CA ALA A 39 -9.16 12.88 -53.06
C ALA A 39 -8.97 13.73 -51.79
N LEU A 40 -9.81 13.54 -50.77
CA LEU A 40 -9.71 14.24 -49.49
C LEU A 40 -8.44 13.88 -48.71
N ILE A 41 -8.06 12.60 -48.70
CA ILE A 41 -6.83 12.13 -48.05
C ILE A 41 -5.59 12.67 -48.75
N LEU A 42 -5.58 12.69 -50.09
CA LEU A 42 -4.47 13.28 -50.86
C LEU A 42 -4.34 14.79 -50.63
N ILE A 43 -5.46 15.52 -50.53
CA ILE A 43 -5.46 16.96 -50.21
C ILE A 43 -4.91 17.20 -48.81
N ALA A 44 -5.31 16.40 -47.81
CA ALA A 44 -4.80 16.51 -46.44
C ALA A 44 -3.28 16.24 -46.37
N CYS A 45 -2.79 15.22 -47.10
CA CYS A 45 -1.36 14.92 -47.18
C CYS A 45 -0.55 16.03 -47.85
N LEU A 46 -1.06 16.61 -48.94
CA LEU A 46 -0.45 17.76 -49.62
C LEU A 46 -0.42 19.01 -48.73
N ALA A 47 -1.47 19.25 -47.94
CA ALA A 47 -1.50 20.34 -46.96
C ALA A 47 -0.46 20.13 -45.86
N GLY A 48 -0.32 18.92 -45.32
CA GLY A 48 0.71 18.55 -44.35
C GLY A 48 2.13 18.76 -44.87
N LEU A 49 2.40 18.33 -46.12
CA LEU A 49 3.71 18.54 -46.76
C LEU A 49 4.03 20.03 -46.93
N THR A 50 3.02 20.83 -47.28
CA THR A 50 3.14 22.29 -47.46
C THR A 50 3.46 22.98 -46.13
N CYS A 51 2.81 22.58 -45.02
CA CYS A 51 3.12 23.08 -43.68
C CYS A 51 4.57 22.77 -43.26
N VAL A 52 5.06 21.56 -43.52
CA VAL A 52 6.45 21.18 -43.21
C VAL A 52 7.46 22.03 -43.97
N VAL A 53 7.20 22.32 -45.25
CA VAL A 53 8.05 23.20 -46.07
C VAL A 53 8.04 24.65 -45.55
N ILE A 54 6.87 25.15 -45.13
CA ILE A 54 6.72 26.50 -44.55
C ILE A 54 7.48 26.62 -43.22
N VAL A 55 7.37 25.63 -42.34
CA VAL A 55 8.08 25.61 -41.05
C VAL A 55 9.61 25.53 -41.27
N ALA A 56 10.07 24.73 -42.23
CA ALA A 56 11.48 24.67 -42.60
C ALA A 56 12.02 26.00 -43.19
N ALA A 57 11.18 26.73 -43.92
CA ALA A 57 11.52 28.05 -44.45
C ALA A 57 11.53 29.14 -43.34
N ALA A 58 10.63 29.06 -42.37
CA ALA A 58 10.58 29.96 -41.21
C ALA A 58 11.80 29.76 -40.28
N ALA A 59 12.21 28.51 -40.06
CA ALA A 59 13.40 28.17 -39.27
C ALA A 59 14.71 28.71 -39.89
N ARG A 60 14.75 28.96 -41.21
CA ARG A 60 15.91 29.61 -41.87
C ARG A 60 15.97 31.12 -41.67
N ARG A 61 14.85 31.78 -41.32
CA ARG A 61 14.77 33.24 -41.17
C ARG A 61 15.05 33.73 -39.75
N LEU A 62 15.04 32.85 -38.75
CA LEU A 62 15.40 33.16 -37.38
C LEU A 62 16.89 32.92 -37.16
N ARG A 63 17.73 33.90 -37.55
CA ARG A 63 19.13 34.00 -37.09
C ARG A 63 19.34 35.36 -36.41
N PRO A 64 19.86 35.42 -35.17
CA PRO A 64 20.25 36.68 -34.56
C PRO A 64 21.57 37.22 -35.18
N PRO A 65 21.82 38.54 -35.14
CA PRO A 65 23.07 39.13 -35.63
C PRO A 65 24.24 38.83 -34.67
N PRO A 66 25.51 38.85 -35.15
CA PRO A 66 26.67 38.54 -34.32
C PRO A 66 26.97 39.69 -33.34
N GLN A 67 27.14 39.35 -32.06
CA GLN A 67 27.59 40.28 -31.03
C GLN A 67 29.12 40.50 -31.09
N VAL A 68 29.53 41.74 -30.84
CA VAL A 68 30.91 42.27 -30.82
C VAL A 68 31.58 41.94 -29.47
N PRO A 69 32.86 41.55 -29.42
CA PRO A 69 33.57 41.30 -28.15
C PRO A 69 34.18 42.60 -27.56
N PRO A 70 34.33 42.70 -26.23
CA PRO A 70 34.98 43.85 -25.56
C PRO A 70 36.52 43.75 -25.60
N PRO A 71 37.25 44.86 -25.34
CA PRO A 71 38.68 44.98 -25.64
C PRO A 71 39.57 44.39 -24.53
N ALA A 72 40.74 43.90 -24.95
CA ALA A 72 41.83 43.44 -24.08
C ALA A 72 42.81 44.58 -23.75
N THR A 73 43.45 44.51 -22.58
CA THR A 73 44.65 45.29 -22.24
C THR A 73 45.76 44.38 -21.69
N ASP A 74 46.92 44.54 -22.33
CA ASP A 74 48.33 44.46 -21.91
C ASP A 74 49.04 43.16 -21.43
N GLU A 75 50.00 42.78 -22.29
CA GLU A 75 51.15 41.83 -22.34
C GLU A 75 52.18 41.81 -21.15
N PRO A 76 53.34 41.07 -21.18
CA PRO A 76 53.69 39.65 -21.51
C PRO A 76 54.76 39.07 -20.49
N PRO A 77 55.46 37.89 -20.62
CA PRO A 77 56.50 37.54 -21.65
C PRO A 77 56.59 35.99 -21.96
N PRO A 78 57.72 35.39 -22.44
CA PRO A 78 57.95 34.93 -23.82
C PRO A 78 58.12 33.39 -24.05
N SER A 79 58.13 33.01 -25.33
CA SER A 79 58.35 31.68 -25.99
C SER A 79 59.79 31.10 -25.89
N PRO A 80 60.22 29.99 -26.58
CA PRO A 80 59.53 28.90 -27.33
C PRO A 80 60.06 27.43 -27.09
N ASP A 81 59.20 26.42 -27.35
CA ASP A 81 59.33 25.15 -28.15
C ASP A 81 60.66 24.33 -28.26
N PRO A 82 60.74 23.10 -28.88
CA PRO A 82 59.89 21.90 -29.04
C PRO A 82 60.66 20.57 -28.74
N PHE A 83 60.08 19.36 -28.88
CA PHE A 83 60.65 18.18 -29.62
C PHE A 83 59.78 16.90 -29.53
N ALA A 84 59.84 16.08 -30.59
CA ALA A 84 58.93 15.01 -31.00
C ALA A 84 59.48 13.57 -30.87
N SER A 85 58.57 12.59 -30.66
CA SER A 85 58.52 11.13 -31.06
C SER A 85 59.77 10.19 -30.95
N PRO A 86 59.71 8.88 -31.29
CA PRO A 86 59.07 7.70 -30.66
C PRO A 86 60.08 6.54 -30.28
N ALA A 87 59.57 5.39 -29.78
CA ALA A 87 60.24 4.20 -29.20
C ALA A 87 61.26 3.41 -30.09
N PRO A 88 62.13 2.47 -29.58
CA PRO A 88 61.74 1.04 -29.36
C PRO A 88 62.56 0.12 -28.36
N GLN A 89 61.95 -1.03 -28.03
CA GLN A 89 62.46 -2.42 -27.75
C GLN A 89 63.37 -2.82 -26.56
N ALA A 90 62.86 -3.76 -25.72
CA ALA A 90 63.53 -5.00 -25.27
C ALA A 90 62.52 -6.03 -24.67
N GLN A 91 62.68 -7.33 -24.97
CA GLN A 91 61.96 -8.52 -24.45
C GLN A 91 62.90 -9.37 -23.54
N PRO A 92 62.51 -10.51 -22.90
CA PRO A 92 61.23 -10.92 -22.27
C PRO A 92 61.45 -11.56 -20.86
N LYS A 93 60.41 -11.70 -20.00
CA LYS A 93 60.41 -12.65 -18.86
C LYS A 93 59.04 -13.32 -18.62
N LYS A 94 59.14 -14.57 -18.15
CA LYS A 94 58.19 -15.71 -18.11
C LYS A 94 56.95 -15.56 -17.21
N GLU A 95 55.88 -16.23 -17.62
CA GLU A 95 54.64 -16.54 -16.87
C GLU A 95 54.83 -17.55 -15.72
N PRO A 96 53.90 -17.58 -14.75
CA PRO A 96 53.57 -18.80 -14.01
C PRO A 96 52.06 -19.19 -14.06
N PRO A 97 51.72 -20.46 -13.76
CA PRO A 97 50.46 -21.12 -14.17
C PRO A 97 49.37 -21.20 -13.08
N MET A 98 48.17 -21.60 -13.53
CA MET A 98 46.94 -21.83 -12.74
C MET A 98 47.05 -22.96 -11.69
N PRO A 99 46.26 -22.91 -10.58
CA PRO A 99 46.11 -24.05 -9.67
C PRO A 99 44.80 -24.84 -9.86
N GLN A 100 44.93 -26.16 -9.75
CA GLN A 100 43.86 -27.16 -9.55
C GLN A 100 43.98 -27.77 -8.12
N PRO A 101 42.98 -28.53 -7.62
CA PRO A 101 42.51 -28.50 -6.23
C PRO A 101 43.26 -29.45 -5.28
N PRO A 102 43.19 -29.26 -3.95
CA PRO A 102 43.76 -30.21 -2.99
C PRO A 102 42.75 -31.26 -2.50
N GLN A 103 43.22 -32.51 -2.48
CA GLN A 103 42.69 -33.65 -1.72
C GLN A 103 43.21 -33.64 -0.26
N GLU A 104 42.50 -34.39 0.59
CA GLU A 104 42.57 -34.55 2.04
C GLU A 104 43.96 -34.82 2.67
N GLY A 105 44.12 -34.35 3.93
CA GLY A 105 44.99 -35.03 4.92
C GLY A 105 45.90 -34.17 5.82
N GLN A 106 45.33 -33.51 6.85
CA GLN A 106 45.93 -33.23 8.18
C GLN A 106 47.17 -32.27 8.30
N PRO A 107 47.47 -31.67 9.49
CA PRO A 107 47.03 -30.32 9.84
C PRO A 107 48.18 -29.34 10.23
N ALA A 108 47.78 -28.10 10.58
CA ALA A 108 48.51 -26.97 11.21
C ALA A 108 48.83 -25.80 10.26
N PRO A 109 48.93 -24.52 10.72
CA PRO A 109 48.92 -24.00 12.10
C PRO A 109 47.91 -22.86 12.37
N GLU A 110 47.60 -22.64 13.64
CA GLU A 110 46.89 -21.46 14.16
C GLU A 110 47.71 -20.16 13.98
N GLN A 111 46.99 -19.09 13.63
CA GLN A 111 47.46 -17.69 13.71
C GLN A 111 46.28 -16.78 14.14
N PRO A 112 46.57 -15.63 14.78
CA PRO A 112 46.07 -15.34 16.11
C PRO A 112 44.84 -14.43 16.12
N ALA A 113 43.95 -14.70 17.08
CA ALA A 113 42.82 -13.85 17.43
C ALA A 113 43.30 -12.66 18.27
N ASP A 114 43.39 -11.48 17.66
CA ASP A 114 43.65 -10.20 18.37
C ASP A 114 42.83 -9.02 17.76
N GLN A 115 41.65 -9.32 17.19
CA GLN A 115 40.67 -8.28 16.80
C GLN A 115 39.25 -8.51 17.33
N ALA A 116 39.01 -9.58 18.09
CA ALA A 116 37.70 -9.88 18.67
C ALA A 116 37.53 -9.44 20.13
N GLN A 117 38.54 -8.80 20.73
CA GLN A 117 38.56 -8.46 22.16
C GLN A 117 38.49 -6.96 22.47
N ALA A 118 38.22 -6.12 21.45
CA ALA A 118 37.97 -4.69 21.62
C ALA A 118 36.48 -4.31 21.64
N TRP A 119 35.56 -5.25 21.44
CA TRP A 119 34.10 -5.00 21.44
C TRP A 119 33.33 -5.61 22.62
N MET A 120 34.03 -6.24 23.58
CA MET A 120 33.38 -6.86 24.76
C MET A 120 33.71 -6.17 26.10
N SER A 121 34.13 -4.90 26.09
CA SER A 121 34.43 -4.16 27.32
C SER A 121 33.63 -2.86 27.51
N GLU A 122 32.57 -2.62 26.75
CA GLU A 122 31.67 -1.46 26.96
C GLU A 122 30.30 -1.79 27.56
N GLU A 123 29.90 -3.06 27.63
CA GLU A 123 28.67 -3.45 28.32
C GLU A 123 28.99 -4.40 29.47
N GLY A 124 28.96 -3.87 30.69
CA GLY A 124 29.34 -4.57 31.92
C GLY A 124 28.46 -5.77 32.26
N VAL A 125 28.72 -6.92 31.64
CA VAL A 125 28.12 -8.21 32.00
C VAL A 125 29.25 -9.23 32.28
N GLN A 126 29.35 -9.66 33.54
CA GLN A 126 30.24 -10.75 33.96
C GLN A 126 29.57 -12.11 33.71
N PRO A 127 30.26 -13.11 33.10
CA PRO A 127 29.68 -14.43 32.88
C PRO A 127 29.77 -15.33 34.14
N VAL A 128 28.68 -16.07 34.39
CA VAL A 128 28.57 -17.12 35.41
C VAL A 128 29.17 -18.43 34.88
N PRO A 129 29.97 -19.19 35.66
CA PRO A 129 30.57 -20.43 35.18
C PRO A 129 29.61 -21.62 35.26
N ILE A 130 29.53 -22.41 34.18
CA ILE A 130 28.74 -23.64 34.09
C ILE A 130 29.59 -24.85 34.53
N ASN A 131 28.94 -25.76 35.26
CA ASN A 131 29.44 -26.99 35.89
C ASN A 131 29.81 -28.09 34.86
N GLU A 132 30.94 -28.78 35.08
CA GLU A 132 31.48 -29.90 34.26
C GLU A 132 30.62 -31.19 34.22
N GLU A 133 29.52 -31.30 34.97
CA GLU A 133 28.63 -32.48 34.92
C GLU A 133 27.69 -32.52 33.70
N GLU A 134 27.35 -31.36 33.11
CA GLU A 134 26.43 -31.31 31.95
C GLU A 134 27.12 -31.64 30.62
N GLN A 135 28.45 -31.55 30.55
CA GLN A 135 29.21 -31.92 29.35
C GLN A 135 29.32 -33.43 29.14
N ARG A 136 29.01 -34.27 30.14
CA ARG A 136 29.10 -35.73 30.04
C ARG A 136 27.85 -36.42 29.48
N ALA A 137 26.72 -35.72 29.37
CA ALA A 137 25.46 -36.34 28.95
C ALA A 137 25.21 -36.35 27.42
N LEU A 138 26.09 -35.73 26.61
CA LEU A 138 25.86 -35.52 25.17
C LEU A 138 26.64 -36.48 24.24
N ALA A 139 27.21 -37.56 24.78
CA ALA A 139 28.13 -38.42 24.01
C ALA A 139 27.85 -39.93 24.09
N GLU A 140 26.62 -40.41 23.92
CA GLU A 140 26.38 -41.82 23.55
C GLU A 140 25.16 -42.00 22.61
N PRO A 141 25.27 -42.85 21.56
CA PRO A 141 24.15 -43.18 20.66
C PRO A 141 23.33 -44.39 21.16
N PRO A 142 22.03 -44.50 20.80
CA PRO A 142 21.14 -45.55 21.30
C PRO A 142 21.28 -46.89 20.54
N PRO A 143 20.96 -48.04 21.17
CA PRO A 143 21.05 -49.37 20.54
C PRO A 143 19.78 -49.74 19.73
N PRO A 144 19.86 -50.74 18.82
CA PRO A 144 18.79 -51.07 17.86
C PRO A 144 17.74 -52.05 18.44
N PRO A 145 16.53 -52.14 17.84
CA PRO A 145 15.44 -52.94 18.38
C PRO A 145 15.47 -54.41 17.92
N VAL A 146 15.06 -55.31 18.82
CA VAL A 146 14.84 -56.74 18.56
C VAL A 146 13.34 -57.08 18.62
N SER A 147 12.93 -57.94 17.69
CA SER A 147 11.60 -58.43 17.33
C SER A 147 10.89 -59.37 18.33
N GLN A 148 9.54 -59.22 18.45
CA GLN A 148 8.39 -60.18 18.58
C GLN A 148 8.54 -61.53 19.36
N PRO A 149 7.49 -62.19 19.94
CA PRO A 149 6.11 -62.35 19.40
C PRO A 149 4.92 -62.56 20.39
N GLY A 150 3.67 -62.63 19.87
CA GLY A 150 2.73 -63.71 20.24
C GLY A 150 1.44 -63.44 21.04
N ALA A 151 0.31 -63.34 20.31
CA ALA A 151 -0.96 -64.10 20.43
C ALA A 151 -1.82 -64.18 21.74
N ALA A 152 -3.10 -63.77 21.57
CA ALA A 152 -4.36 -64.52 21.76
C ALA A 152 -5.08 -64.72 23.15
N SER A 153 -6.31 -64.17 23.18
CA SER A 153 -7.62 -64.77 23.53
C SER A 153 -8.16 -64.90 24.98
N ALA A 154 -9.41 -64.40 25.14
CA ALA A 154 -10.59 -64.91 25.90
C ALA A 154 -10.53 -65.02 27.44
N ALA A 155 -11.59 -64.88 28.26
CA ALA A 155 -12.99 -64.43 28.21
C ALA A 155 -13.55 -64.52 29.66
N SER A 156 -14.50 -63.68 30.08
CA SER A 156 -15.73 -64.06 30.85
C SER A 156 -16.45 -62.86 31.52
N ALA A 157 -17.75 -62.70 31.20
CA ALA A 157 -18.75 -61.76 31.77
C ALA A 157 -19.37 -62.29 33.10
N PRO A 158 -20.37 -61.64 33.77
CA PRO A 158 -21.75 -61.35 33.29
C PRO A 158 -22.27 -59.90 33.64
N GLN A 159 -23.08 -59.17 32.86
CA GLN A 159 -24.45 -59.31 32.31
C GLN A 159 -25.59 -58.77 33.21
N ALA A 160 -26.26 -57.69 32.77
CA ALA A 160 -27.71 -57.44 32.86
C ALA A 160 -28.13 -56.17 32.05
N ASP A 161 -29.09 -56.36 31.14
CA ASP A 161 -29.66 -55.46 30.09
C ASP A 161 -30.80 -54.51 30.60
N PRO A 162 -31.65 -53.88 29.76
CA PRO A 162 -31.45 -52.89 28.66
C PRO A 162 -32.37 -51.64 28.84
N VAL A 163 -32.39 -50.69 27.88
CA VAL A 163 -33.59 -50.04 27.27
C VAL A 163 -33.16 -48.87 26.35
N GLU A 164 -33.94 -48.65 25.31
CA GLU A 164 -33.70 -47.91 24.07
C GLU A 164 -34.77 -46.77 23.89
N VAL A 165 -34.46 -45.76 23.05
CA VAL A 165 -35.38 -44.91 22.21
C VAL A 165 -35.98 -43.55 22.71
N GLU A 166 -35.49 -42.46 22.06
CA GLU A 166 -36.16 -41.22 21.51
C GLU A 166 -36.75 -40.08 22.42
N PRO A 167 -37.17 -38.89 21.86
CA PRO A 167 -36.41 -37.62 21.79
C PRO A 167 -37.20 -36.47 22.47
N PRO A 168 -36.89 -35.17 22.24
CA PRO A 168 -37.99 -34.19 22.36
C PRO A 168 -38.02 -33.06 21.32
N VAL A 169 -39.26 -32.62 21.05
CA VAL A 169 -39.67 -31.34 20.43
C VAL A 169 -40.61 -30.61 21.46
N PRO A 170 -41.06 -29.36 21.20
CA PRO A 170 -40.87 -28.14 21.99
C PRO A 170 -42.03 -27.89 22.99
N PRO A 171 -42.11 -26.73 23.71
CA PRO A 171 -43.00 -25.65 23.23
C PRO A 171 -42.69 -24.22 23.75
N ALA A 172 -43.58 -23.30 23.36
CA ALA A 172 -43.62 -21.86 23.56
C ALA A 172 -44.34 -21.36 24.84
N GLU A 173 -44.16 -20.06 25.07
CA GLU A 173 -45.11 -19.03 25.57
C GLU A 173 -45.63 -18.96 27.03
N GLN A 174 -45.49 -17.72 27.53
CA GLN A 174 -46.36 -16.90 28.39
C GLN A 174 -46.23 -16.94 29.93
N ALA A 175 -46.12 -15.71 30.46
CA ALA A 175 -46.05 -15.22 31.85
C ALA A 175 -47.35 -15.52 32.65
N PRO A 176 -47.53 -15.19 33.97
CA PRO A 176 -47.26 -13.85 34.55
C PRO A 176 -46.95 -13.76 36.08
N GLN A 177 -46.74 -12.51 36.53
CA GLN A 177 -47.23 -11.88 37.78
C GLN A 177 -46.46 -12.00 39.13
N THR A 178 -45.95 -10.83 39.58
CA THR A 178 -46.14 -10.13 40.90
C THR A 178 -45.81 -10.87 42.21
N ALA A 179 -45.31 -10.29 43.32
CA ALA A 179 -44.91 -8.94 43.76
C ALA A 179 -44.26 -9.07 45.16
N GLU A 180 -43.29 -8.20 45.49
CA GLU A 180 -42.98 -7.50 46.78
C GLU A 180 -43.04 -8.24 48.16
N PRO A 181 -42.77 -7.61 49.35
CA PRO A 181 -42.16 -6.30 49.72
C PRO A 181 -41.05 -6.36 50.82
N TRP A 182 -40.44 -5.20 51.19
CA TRP A 182 -40.44 -4.54 52.53
C TRP A 182 -39.21 -3.62 52.80
N VAL A 183 -39.47 -2.29 52.87
CA VAL A 183 -39.24 -1.33 54.01
C VAL A 183 -37.78 -1.03 54.48
N SER A 184 -37.31 0.18 54.83
CA SER A 184 -37.79 1.59 54.91
C SER A 184 -36.65 2.56 55.29
N GLU A 185 -36.74 3.82 54.80
CA GLU A 185 -36.53 5.16 55.44
C GLU A 185 -35.26 5.51 56.27
N GLU A 186 -34.56 6.62 55.94
CA GLU A 186 -34.85 8.01 56.41
C GLU A 186 -33.94 9.12 55.77
N GLY A 187 -34.59 10.18 55.24
CA GLY A 187 -34.27 11.64 55.17
C GLY A 187 -32.87 12.17 54.73
N VAL A 188 -32.68 13.16 53.84
CA VAL A 188 -33.16 14.57 53.88
C VAL A 188 -33.03 15.28 52.49
N GLN A 189 -33.87 16.32 52.30
CA GLN A 189 -34.26 17.19 51.16
C GLN A 189 -33.09 17.84 50.35
N GLU A 190 -33.20 18.30 49.10
CA GLU A 190 -34.24 19.16 48.45
C GLU A 190 -34.32 19.01 46.90
N ASN A 191 -35.56 19.17 46.41
CA ASN A 191 -36.04 19.80 45.17
C ASN A 191 -35.54 19.35 43.77
N VAL A 192 -36.28 18.42 43.16
CA VAL A 192 -36.45 18.30 41.69
C VAL A 192 -37.94 18.39 41.35
N LEU A 193 -38.30 19.32 40.46
CA LEU A 193 -39.64 19.48 39.91
C LEU A 193 -39.88 18.44 38.80
N ALA A 194 -41.05 17.79 38.89
CA ALA A 194 -41.49 16.66 38.08
C ALA A 194 -41.76 16.98 36.60
N PRO A 195 -41.68 15.98 35.70
CA PRO A 195 -42.14 16.07 34.32
C PRO A 195 -43.65 15.78 34.24
N THR A 196 -44.39 16.68 33.61
CA THR A 196 -45.79 16.45 33.20
C THR A 196 -45.85 15.89 31.79
N GLU A 197 -46.67 14.86 31.64
CA GLU A 197 -47.06 14.10 30.45
C GLU A 197 -47.24 14.94 29.17
N ALA A 198 -46.71 14.44 28.05
CA ALA A 198 -47.02 14.91 26.69
C ALA A 198 -47.75 13.79 25.92
N PRO A 199 -48.80 14.08 25.13
CA PRO A 199 -49.51 13.08 24.35
C PRO A 199 -48.75 12.73 23.06
N GLU A 200 -48.74 11.44 22.74
CA GLU A 200 -48.42 10.88 21.43
C GLU A 200 -49.38 11.41 20.36
N ASP A 201 -48.90 12.30 19.48
CA ASP A 201 -49.25 12.38 18.05
C ASP A 201 -48.60 13.64 17.45
N THR A 202 -47.50 13.49 16.71
CA THR A 202 -47.05 14.39 15.61
C THR A 202 -45.69 13.95 15.03
N LEU A 203 -45.58 12.71 14.56
CA LEU A 203 -44.54 12.31 13.60
C LEU A 203 -45.08 12.51 12.18
N ARG A 204 -45.11 13.77 11.73
CA ARG A 204 -45.22 14.22 10.32
C ARG A 204 -45.10 15.75 10.27
N ALA A 205 -43.90 16.27 10.49
CA ALA A 205 -43.54 17.60 10.07
C ALA A 205 -42.43 17.47 9.01
N ALA A 206 -42.71 17.97 7.81
CA ALA A 206 -41.72 18.17 6.75
C ALA A 206 -40.52 18.96 7.29
N PRO A 207 -39.30 18.80 6.73
CA PRO A 207 -38.13 19.54 7.19
C PRO A 207 -38.43 21.04 7.16
N ALA A 208 -38.28 21.69 8.30
CA ALA A 208 -38.37 23.14 8.37
C ALA A 208 -37.24 23.71 7.52
N VAL A 209 -37.62 24.34 6.40
CA VAL A 209 -36.75 25.18 5.57
C VAL A 209 -36.03 26.14 6.51
N VAL A 210 -34.70 26.00 6.63
CA VAL A 210 -33.86 26.98 7.32
C VAL A 210 -34.13 28.33 6.63
N PRO A 211 -34.56 29.38 7.36
CA PRO A 211 -34.86 30.65 6.73
C PRO A 211 -33.60 31.17 6.04
N THR A 212 -33.74 31.48 4.75
CA THR A 212 -32.71 32.15 3.95
C THR A 212 -32.28 33.41 4.68
N LEU A 213 -31.09 33.41 5.28
CA LEU A 213 -30.50 34.62 5.85
C LEU A 213 -30.32 35.62 4.70
N PRO A 214 -30.89 36.85 4.79
CA PRO A 214 -30.60 37.86 3.79
C PRO A 214 -29.09 38.15 3.81
N PRO A 215 -28.43 38.27 2.64
CA PRO A 215 -27.01 38.54 2.60
C PRO A 215 -26.72 39.86 3.33
N PRO A 216 -25.56 39.99 4.01
CA PRO A 216 -25.12 41.28 4.55
C PRO A 216 -25.20 42.35 3.46
N ALA A 217 -25.71 43.54 3.79
CA ALA A 217 -25.90 44.62 2.82
C ALA A 217 -24.58 45.09 2.14
N ASP A 218 -23.43 44.70 2.70
CA ASP A 218 -22.07 45.01 2.24
C ASP A 218 -21.27 43.75 1.79
N ALA A 219 -21.93 42.62 1.49
CA ALA A 219 -21.25 41.40 1.06
C ALA A 219 -20.60 41.58 -0.34
N ALA A 220 -19.34 41.16 -0.49
CA ALA A 220 -18.62 41.26 -1.75
C ALA A 220 -19.28 40.40 -2.85
N MET A 221 -19.39 40.95 -4.06
CA MET A 221 -19.93 40.24 -5.22
C MET A 221 -18.81 39.44 -5.91
N ILE A 222 -18.73 38.15 -5.64
CA ILE A 222 -17.66 37.30 -6.12
C ILE A 222 -18.02 36.63 -7.45
N PRO A 223 -17.08 36.53 -8.42
CA PRO A 223 -17.25 35.70 -9.61
C PRO A 223 -17.47 34.22 -9.26
N ARG A 224 -18.59 33.67 -9.75
CA ARG A 224 -18.95 32.25 -9.73
C ARG A 224 -18.95 31.75 -11.17
N ILE A 225 -18.04 30.82 -11.48
CA ILE A 225 -17.89 30.21 -12.81
C ILE A 225 -18.42 28.77 -12.74
N GLU A 226 -19.41 28.46 -13.58
CA GLU A 226 -19.93 27.10 -13.73
C GLU A 226 -19.44 26.51 -15.05
N ILE A 227 -18.84 25.33 -15.00
CA ILE A 227 -18.30 24.62 -16.16
C ILE A 227 -19.11 23.36 -16.39
N ARG A 228 -19.51 23.13 -17.65
CA ARG A 228 -20.28 21.95 -18.05
C ARG A 228 -19.79 21.38 -19.37
N PRO A 229 -19.90 20.05 -19.58
CA PRO A 229 -19.71 19.45 -20.89
C PRO A 229 -20.67 20.05 -21.91
N ARG A 230 -20.21 20.24 -23.14
CA ARG A 230 -21.11 20.63 -24.24
C ARG A 230 -22.03 19.48 -24.57
N GLN A 231 -23.30 19.80 -24.80
CA GLN A 231 -24.37 18.80 -24.99
C GLN A 231 -24.06 17.71 -26.02
N GLN A 232 -23.29 18.02 -27.07
CA GLN A 232 -22.93 17.09 -28.15
C GLN A 232 -21.95 15.98 -27.74
N PHE A 233 -21.23 16.12 -26.62
CA PHE A 233 -20.25 15.12 -26.14
C PHE A 233 -20.77 14.24 -25.00
N GLY A 234 -22.00 14.47 -24.53
CA GLY A 234 -22.54 13.79 -23.35
C GLY A 234 -21.90 14.26 -22.05
N ASP A 235 -22.22 13.57 -20.96
CA ASP A 235 -21.66 13.83 -19.63
C ASP A 235 -21.29 12.49 -18.96
N PRO A 236 -20.11 11.92 -19.26
CA PRO A 236 -19.71 10.62 -18.76
C PRO A 236 -19.66 10.54 -17.24
N HIS A 237 -19.34 11.66 -16.57
CA HIS A 237 -19.35 11.73 -15.11
C HIS A 237 -20.77 11.59 -14.57
N ALA A 238 -21.71 12.35 -15.13
CA ALA A 238 -23.12 12.22 -14.75
C ALA A 238 -23.71 10.85 -15.10
N ASP A 239 -23.30 10.23 -16.21
CA ASP A 239 -23.72 8.87 -16.57
C ASP A 239 -23.23 7.84 -15.55
N GLY A 240 -21.97 7.95 -15.10
CA GLY A 240 -21.42 7.11 -14.03
C GLY A 240 -22.12 7.31 -12.68
N VAL A 241 -22.49 8.56 -12.34
CA VAL A 241 -23.31 8.84 -11.16
C VAL A 241 -24.71 8.26 -11.31
N LEU A 242 -25.34 8.38 -12.48
CA LEU A 242 -26.67 7.84 -12.73
C LEU A 242 -26.69 6.31 -12.60
N HIS A 243 -25.63 5.63 -13.06
CA HIS A 243 -25.45 4.21 -12.82
C HIS A 243 -25.46 3.89 -11.32
N GLN A 244 -24.69 4.62 -10.52
CA GLN A 244 -24.64 4.45 -9.06
C GLN A 244 -25.98 4.71 -8.37
N VAL A 245 -26.73 5.71 -8.83
CA VAL A 245 -28.08 6.00 -8.34
C VAL A 245 -29.02 4.81 -8.60
N ARG A 246 -28.89 4.16 -9.76
CA ARG A 246 -29.66 2.94 -10.09
C ARG A 246 -29.23 1.73 -9.24
N GLU A 247 -27.94 1.61 -8.92
CA GLU A 247 -27.41 0.60 -7.99
C GLU A 247 -27.99 0.77 -6.58
N LEU A 248 -28.25 2.00 -6.12
CA LEU A 248 -28.98 2.26 -4.86
C LEU A 248 -30.47 1.88 -4.91
N GLY A 249 -30.96 1.35 -6.03
CA GLY A 249 -32.37 1.02 -6.24
C GLY A 249 -33.23 2.23 -6.63
N ILE A 250 -32.65 3.41 -6.82
CA ILE A 250 -33.39 4.63 -7.21
C ILE A 250 -33.48 4.69 -8.74
N ARG A 251 -34.60 4.22 -9.28
CA ARG A 251 -34.86 4.21 -10.74
C ARG A 251 -35.71 5.39 -11.25
N SER A 252 -36.18 6.25 -10.35
CA SER A 252 -36.99 7.44 -10.69
C SER A 252 -36.17 8.58 -11.31
N VAL A 253 -34.85 8.59 -11.09
CA VAL A 253 -33.92 9.53 -11.74
C VAL A 253 -33.71 9.09 -13.19
N ALA A 254 -34.20 9.90 -14.12
CA ALA A 254 -34.13 9.63 -15.56
C ALA A 254 -32.77 10.03 -16.16
N SER A 255 -32.21 11.15 -15.71
CA SER A 255 -30.91 11.66 -16.15
C SER A 255 -30.28 12.57 -15.10
N ILE A 256 -28.96 12.71 -15.15
CA ILE A 256 -28.19 13.64 -14.30
C ILE A 256 -27.37 14.55 -15.22
N ARG A 257 -27.14 15.79 -14.80
CA ARG A 257 -26.10 16.66 -15.37
C ARG A 257 -25.15 17.07 -14.28
N SER A 258 -23.87 17.14 -14.60
CA SER A 258 -22.82 17.57 -13.68
C SER A 258 -22.21 18.90 -14.11
N ARG A 259 -21.77 19.69 -13.12
CA ARG A 259 -21.01 20.92 -13.32
C ARG A 259 -19.89 21.05 -12.29
N ARG A 260 -18.79 21.67 -12.71
CA ARG A 260 -17.71 22.10 -11.82
C ARG A 260 -17.89 23.59 -11.52
N LEU A 261 -17.77 23.98 -10.27
CA LEU A 261 -17.96 25.35 -9.81
C LEU A 261 -16.63 25.91 -9.30
N PHE A 262 -16.34 27.16 -9.67
CA PHE A 262 -15.19 27.93 -9.18
C PHE A 262 -15.67 29.28 -8.64
N PHE A 263 -15.25 29.60 -7.42
CA PHE A 263 -15.50 30.88 -6.77
C PHE A 263 -14.17 31.62 -6.64
N LEU A 264 -14.08 32.81 -7.22
CA LEU A 264 -12.83 33.60 -7.24
C LEU A 264 -12.95 34.77 -6.26
N TYR A 265 -12.11 34.81 -5.24
CA TYR A 265 -12.09 35.89 -4.25
C TYR A 265 -10.92 36.83 -4.56
N GLY A 266 -11.20 38.13 -4.65
CA GLY A 266 -10.21 39.16 -4.99
C GLY A 266 -10.78 40.28 -5.86
N GLU A 267 -9.93 41.23 -6.24
CA GLU A 267 -10.32 42.37 -7.10
C GLU A 267 -10.21 42.02 -8.59
N LEU A 268 -10.97 41.00 -9.03
CA LEU A 268 -11.05 40.62 -10.44
C LEU A 268 -12.19 41.37 -11.15
N SER A 269 -11.88 42.04 -12.27
CA SER A 269 -12.89 42.54 -13.22
C SER A 269 -13.56 41.39 -13.99
N ASP A 270 -14.71 41.65 -14.60
CA ASP A 270 -15.44 40.64 -15.40
C ASP A 270 -14.61 40.14 -16.59
N ASP A 271 -13.85 41.02 -17.26
CA ASP A 271 -12.95 40.64 -18.34
C ASP A 271 -11.83 39.70 -17.85
N GLN A 272 -11.27 39.97 -16.66
CA GLN A 272 -10.27 39.11 -16.04
C GLN A 272 -10.86 37.76 -15.65
N ALA A 273 -12.05 37.73 -15.04
CA ALA A 273 -12.70 36.49 -14.65
C ALA A 273 -13.13 35.65 -15.87
N HIS A 274 -13.59 36.29 -16.96
CA HIS A 274 -13.83 35.61 -18.24
C HIS A 274 -12.54 35.07 -18.88
N ARG A 275 -11.43 35.80 -18.75
CA ARG A 275 -10.12 35.32 -19.20
C ARG A 275 -9.70 34.08 -18.44
N VAL A 276 -9.82 34.08 -17.10
CA VAL A 276 -9.58 32.91 -16.25
C VAL A 276 -10.44 31.73 -16.69
N ALA A 277 -11.75 31.92 -16.87
CA ALA A 277 -12.63 30.85 -17.31
C ALA A 277 -12.20 30.24 -18.65
N ARG A 278 -11.95 31.08 -19.67
CA ARG A 278 -11.65 30.65 -21.04
C ARG A 278 -10.26 30.06 -21.24
N GLU A 279 -9.26 30.63 -20.59
CA GLU A 279 -7.85 30.31 -20.85
C GLU A 279 -7.27 29.29 -19.86
N LEU A 280 -7.90 29.13 -18.69
CA LEU A 280 -7.39 28.26 -17.63
C LEU A 280 -8.35 27.13 -17.23
N LEU A 281 -9.63 27.42 -17.01
CA LEU A 281 -10.50 26.47 -16.30
C LEU A 281 -11.18 25.42 -17.18
N ILE A 282 -11.45 25.74 -18.46
CA ILE A 282 -12.18 24.86 -19.37
C ILE A 282 -11.29 24.27 -20.46
N ASP A 283 -11.67 23.09 -20.94
CA ASP A 283 -11.32 22.65 -22.29
C ASP A 283 -12.32 23.26 -23.30
N PRO A 284 -11.91 24.23 -24.14
CA PRO A 284 -12.82 24.91 -25.07
C PRO A 284 -13.33 24.02 -26.21
N VAL A 285 -12.81 22.80 -26.37
CA VAL A 285 -13.31 21.84 -27.35
C VAL A 285 -14.56 21.14 -26.81
N VAL A 286 -14.48 20.60 -25.60
CA VAL A 286 -15.49 19.71 -25.02
C VAL A 286 -16.37 20.38 -23.95
N GLU A 287 -15.97 21.53 -23.42
CA GLU A 287 -16.68 22.22 -22.35
C GLU A 287 -17.15 23.63 -22.74
N GLU A 288 -18.09 24.13 -21.95
CA GLU A 288 -18.55 25.51 -21.96
C GLU A 288 -18.71 26.01 -20.51
N TYR A 289 -18.70 27.33 -20.32
CA TYR A 289 -18.86 27.92 -19.00
C TYR A 289 -19.92 29.02 -18.97
N GLU A 290 -20.42 29.27 -17.77
CA GLU A 290 -21.27 30.39 -17.41
C GLU A 290 -20.60 31.17 -16.28
N LEU A 291 -20.59 32.51 -16.36
CA LEU A 291 -20.04 33.38 -15.32
C LEU A 291 -21.17 34.21 -14.74
N THR A 292 -21.32 34.15 -13.42
CA THR A 292 -22.25 34.97 -12.65
C THR A 292 -21.50 35.66 -11.51
N ARG A 293 -22.07 36.74 -10.95
CA ARG A 293 -21.59 37.30 -9.68
C ARG A 293 -22.65 37.11 -8.61
N MET A 294 -22.24 36.59 -7.46
CA MET A 294 -23.15 36.36 -6.33
C MET A 294 -22.59 36.99 -5.05
N PRO A 295 -23.45 37.46 -4.13
CA PRO A 295 -22.99 37.92 -2.83
C PRO A 295 -22.34 36.76 -2.07
N GLU A 296 -21.21 37.05 -1.45
CA GLU A 296 -20.55 36.12 -0.53
C GLU A 296 -21.49 35.66 0.60
N GLY A 297 -21.47 34.37 0.92
CA GLY A 297 -22.33 33.77 1.96
C GLY A 297 -23.81 33.66 1.58
N SER A 298 -24.18 33.88 0.31
CA SER A 298 -25.56 33.81 -0.15
C SER A 298 -26.02 32.40 -0.56
N GLN A 299 -27.32 32.16 -0.46
CA GLN A 299 -27.99 30.96 -0.96
C GLN A 299 -29.22 31.35 -1.79
N VAL A 300 -29.35 30.79 -2.99
CA VAL A 300 -30.47 31.06 -3.90
C VAL A 300 -31.11 29.74 -4.33
N ASP A 301 -32.39 29.59 -4.01
CA ASP A 301 -33.20 28.44 -4.43
C ASP A 301 -33.33 28.39 -5.96
N GLN A 302 -33.02 27.23 -6.54
CA GLN A 302 -33.03 26.98 -7.99
C GLN A 302 -34.04 25.90 -8.40
N GLY A 303 -34.89 25.46 -7.46
CA GLY A 303 -35.91 24.42 -7.70
C GLY A 303 -35.46 23.02 -7.29
N ALA A 304 -36.41 22.08 -7.32
CA ALA A 304 -36.20 20.70 -6.90
C ALA A 304 -35.17 19.96 -7.79
N GLY A 305 -34.33 19.12 -7.17
CA GLY A 305 -33.37 18.25 -7.86
C GLY A 305 -31.97 18.85 -8.10
N VAL A 306 -31.68 20.03 -7.55
CA VAL A 306 -30.32 20.61 -7.56
C VAL A 306 -29.57 20.20 -6.30
N ILE A 307 -28.35 19.70 -6.46
CA ILE A 307 -27.45 19.33 -5.37
C ILE A 307 -26.10 20.00 -5.63
N GLU A 308 -25.64 20.85 -4.72
CA GLU A 308 -24.26 21.34 -4.69
C GLU A 308 -23.50 20.70 -3.54
N VAL A 309 -22.28 20.26 -3.83
CA VAL A 309 -21.37 19.65 -2.87
C VAL A 309 -20.13 20.53 -2.79
N HIS A 310 -19.89 21.08 -1.61
CA HIS A 310 -18.82 22.03 -1.31
C HIS A 310 -17.88 21.43 -0.29
N LEU A 311 -16.56 21.66 -0.41
CA LEU A 311 -15.63 21.29 0.65
C LEU A 311 -15.88 22.16 1.89
N LYS A 312 -15.88 21.53 3.08
CA LYS A 312 -15.94 22.24 4.36
C LYS A 312 -14.75 23.18 4.53
N ALA A 313 -14.94 24.23 5.32
CA ALA A 313 -13.85 25.17 5.58
C ALA A 313 -12.68 24.48 6.31
N GLY A 314 -11.45 24.74 5.85
CA GLY A 314 -10.22 24.15 6.41
C GLY A 314 -9.77 22.86 5.72
N VAL A 315 -10.64 22.22 4.93
CA VAL A 315 -10.27 21.05 4.11
C VAL A 315 -9.37 21.49 2.95
N MET A 316 -8.35 20.69 2.65
CA MET A 316 -7.45 20.92 1.51
C MET A 316 -8.24 20.84 0.19
N ASP A 317 -8.14 21.87 -0.65
CA ASP A 317 -8.66 21.90 -2.02
C ASP A 317 -7.49 22.03 -2.99
N PRO A 318 -6.91 20.91 -3.47
CA PRO A 318 -5.76 20.94 -4.39
C PRO A 318 -6.07 21.63 -5.71
N VAL A 319 -7.33 21.57 -6.15
CA VAL A 319 -7.78 22.21 -7.40
C VAL A 319 -7.82 23.72 -7.22
N ALA A 320 -8.37 24.21 -6.10
CA ALA A 320 -8.32 25.64 -5.76
C ALA A 320 -6.88 26.14 -5.65
N ALA A 321 -6.02 25.44 -4.91
CA ALA A 321 -4.61 25.85 -4.73
C ALA A 321 -3.86 25.95 -6.07
N SER A 322 -4.04 24.96 -6.95
CA SER A 322 -3.44 24.97 -8.30
C SER A 322 -4.02 26.08 -9.17
N THR A 323 -5.33 26.34 -9.05
CA THR A 323 -6.03 27.41 -9.77
C THR A 323 -5.54 28.78 -9.31
N GLU A 324 -5.43 29.02 -8.00
CA GLU A 324 -4.88 30.24 -7.43
C GLU A 324 -3.48 30.52 -7.97
N GLN A 325 -2.61 29.50 -7.97
CA GLN A 325 -1.26 29.65 -8.49
C GLN A 325 -1.26 30.01 -9.98
N ALA A 326 -2.06 29.30 -10.79
CA ALA A 326 -2.15 29.58 -12.22
C ALA A 326 -2.73 30.99 -12.50
N ILE A 327 -3.70 31.46 -11.71
CA ILE A 327 -4.23 32.83 -11.83
C ILE A 327 -3.15 33.87 -11.47
N ARG A 328 -2.34 33.61 -10.44
CA ARG A 328 -1.18 34.46 -10.11
C ARG A 328 -0.16 34.50 -11.25
N ASP A 329 0.11 33.36 -11.88
CA ASP A 329 1.02 33.27 -13.04
C ASP A 329 0.46 33.99 -14.28
N MET A 330 -0.86 34.14 -14.39
CA MET A 330 -1.51 35.01 -15.39
C MET A 330 -1.36 36.52 -15.10
N GLY A 331 -0.75 36.90 -13.96
CA GLY A 331 -0.55 38.27 -13.51
C GLY A 331 -1.81 38.91 -12.91
N LEU A 332 -2.73 38.10 -12.39
CA LEU A 332 -4.01 38.55 -11.85
C LEU A 332 -4.03 38.46 -10.32
N ASP A 333 -4.69 39.43 -9.68
CA ASP A 333 -4.84 39.48 -8.22
C ASP A 333 -6.07 38.68 -7.78
N CYS A 334 -5.86 37.41 -7.48
CA CYS A 334 -6.84 36.52 -6.89
C CYS A 334 -6.32 36.09 -5.52
N ARG A 335 -7.02 36.51 -4.47
CA ARG A 335 -6.65 36.25 -3.08
C ARG A 335 -6.86 34.78 -2.71
N SER A 336 -7.99 34.19 -3.09
CA SER A 336 -8.29 32.79 -2.87
C SER A 336 -9.27 32.23 -3.91
N VAL A 337 -9.31 30.91 -4.06
CA VAL A 337 -10.27 30.19 -4.89
C VAL A 337 -10.98 29.15 -4.02
N ARG A 338 -12.24 28.87 -4.31
CA ARG A 338 -12.93 27.68 -3.79
C ARG A 338 -13.56 26.91 -4.95
N THR A 339 -13.60 25.59 -4.82
CA THR A 339 -14.29 24.73 -5.79
C THR A 339 -15.49 24.02 -5.17
N ALA A 340 -16.44 23.65 -6.04
CA ALA A 340 -17.58 22.82 -5.67
C ALA A 340 -18.08 22.03 -6.89
N ARG A 341 -18.95 21.07 -6.64
CA ARG A 341 -19.60 20.24 -7.66
C ARG A 341 -21.10 20.47 -7.62
N ARG A 342 -21.74 20.59 -8.78
CA ARG A 342 -23.19 20.72 -8.90
C ARG A 342 -23.76 19.57 -9.72
N TYR A 343 -24.86 19.01 -9.26
CA TYR A 343 -25.62 17.96 -9.92
C TYR A 343 -27.07 18.40 -10.08
N GLU A 344 -27.61 18.18 -11.27
CA GLU A 344 -29.01 18.45 -11.61
C GLU A 344 -29.69 17.12 -11.95
N LEU A 345 -30.59 16.67 -11.10
CA LEU A 345 -31.34 15.42 -11.27
C LEU A 345 -32.66 15.71 -11.98
N ALA A 346 -32.95 14.97 -13.04
CA ALA A 346 -34.23 15.04 -13.73
C ALA A 346 -35.00 13.71 -13.60
N GLY A 347 -36.33 13.80 -13.47
CA GLY A 347 -37.22 12.66 -13.26
C GLY A 347 -38.27 12.95 -12.20
N ASP A 348 -39.00 11.92 -11.77
CA ASP A 348 -39.94 12.01 -10.64
C ASP A 348 -39.20 11.75 -9.31
N VAL A 349 -38.32 12.70 -8.96
CA VAL A 349 -37.40 12.56 -7.82
C VAL A 349 -38.00 13.20 -6.57
N SER A 350 -38.20 12.42 -5.52
CA SER A 350 -38.65 12.96 -4.23
C SER A 350 -37.52 13.68 -3.49
N ALA A 351 -37.86 14.56 -2.54
CA ALA A 351 -36.86 15.20 -1.68
C ALA A 351 -35.99 14.17 -0.93
N ASP A 352 -36.61 13.10 -0.40
CA ASP A 352 -35.90 12.02 0.29
C ASP A 352 -34.92 11.26 -0.63
N GLN A 353 -35.29 11.06 -1.90
CA GLN A 353 -34.40 10.46 -2.89
C GLN A 353 -33.23 11.39 -3.23
N CYS A 354 -33.50 12.69 -3.36
CA CYS A 354 -32.46 13.71 -3.58
C CYS A 354 -31.46 13.73 -2.41
N GLU A 355 -31.96 13.72 -1.18
CA GLU A 355 -31.17 13.63 0.05
C GLU A 355 -30.32 12.37 0.09
N ALA A 356 -30.93 11.22 -0.24
CA ALA A 356 -30.23 9.93 -0.27
C ALA A 356 -29.11 9.91 -1.31
N VAL A 357 -29.37 10.40 -2.53
CA VAL A 357 -28.33 10.51 -3.57
C VAL A 357 -27.21 11.45 -3.12
N ALA A 358 -27.56 12.61 -2.56
CA ALA A 358 -26.57 13.58 -2.09
C ALA A 358 -25.65 12.98 -1.03
N ARG A 359 -26.21 12.44 0.05
CA ARG A 359 -25.42 11.97 1.20
C ARG A 359 -24.79 10.59 1.04
N ARG A 360 -25.41 9.70 0.26
CA ARG A 360 -24.92 8.32 0.10
C ARG A 360 -23.98 8.13 -1.08
N LEU A 361 -24.02 9.02 -2.09
CA LEU A 361 -23.19 8.91 -3.30
C LEU A 361 -22.34 10.14 -3.59
N LEU A 362 -22.95 11.33 -3.58
CA LEU A 362 -22.30 12.51 -4.17
C LEU A 362 -21.34 13.21 -3.22
N ALA A 363 -21.68 13.23 -1.94
CA ALA A 363 -20.95 13.95 -0.91
C ALA A 363 -20.38 13.00 0.14
N ASN A 364 -19.20 13.34 0.63
CA ASN A 364 -18.69 12.81 1.87
C ASN A 364 -18.98 13.79 3.02
N ALA A 365 -19.92 13.44 3.90
CA ALA A 365 -20.35 14.29 5.00
C ALA A 365 -19.23 14.62 6.01
N VAL A 366 -18.11 13.91 5.99
CA VAL A 366 -16.90 14.18 6.79
C VAL A 366 -16.25 15.50 6.35
N ILE A 367 -16.01 15.65 5.05
CA ILE A 367 -15.21 16.72 4.45
C ILE A 367 -16.02 17.70 3.58
N GLU A 368 -17.28 17.40 3.29
CA GLU A 368 -18.11 18.18 2.38
C GLU A 368 -19.47 18.56 3.01
N ASP A 369 -19.96 19.72 2.63
CA ASP A 369 -21.30 20.23 2.89
C ASP A 369 -22.18 20.06 1.65
N VAL A 370 -23.44 19.68 1.88
CA VAL A 370 -24.46 19.52 0.83
C VAL A 370 -25.44 20.67 0.90
N HIS A 371 -25.66 21.32 -0.24
CA HIS A 371 -26.65 22.39 -0.40
C HIS A 371 -27.64 22.01 -1.51
N PHE A 372 -28.94 22.05 -1.21
CA PHE A 372 -30.00 21.81 -2.20
C PHE A 372 -30.43 23.08 -2.94
N ALA A 373 -29.50 24.02 -3.07
CA ALA A 373 -29.68 25.34 -3.66
C ALA A 373 -28.32 25.85 -4.17
N ALA A 374 -28.32 26.90 -4.99
CA ALA A 374 -27.07 27.55 -5.36
C ALA A 374 -26.47 28.25 -4.14
N PHE A 375 -25.29 27.79 -3.71
CA PHE A 375 -24.59 28.32 -2.53
C PHE A 375 -23.29 29.02 -2.93
N THR A 376 -23.02 30.16 -2.30
CA THR A 376 -21.78 30.92 -2.47
C THR A 376 -21.05 30.98 -1.14
N PRO A 377 -19.93 30.25 -0.97
CA PRO A 377 -19.24 30.19 0.31
C PRO A 377 -18.68 31.54 0.74
N ALA A 378 -18.57 31.75 2.06
CA ALA A 378 -17.81 32.87 2.60
C ALA A 378 -16.29 32.56 2.63
N GLU A 379 -15.48 33.61 2.49
CA GLU A 379 -14.04 33.61 2.71
C GLU A 379 -13.78 33.64 4.22
N MET A 380 -13.25 32.56 4.77
CA MET A 380 -12.92 32.50 6.19
C MET A 380 -11.47 32.91 6.42
N GLN A 381 -11.26 34.00 7.18
CA GLN A 381 -9.96 34.30 7.80
C GLN A 381 -10.03 33.94 9.28
N GLY A 382 -9.27 32.93 9.69
CA GLY A 382 -9.21 32.52 11.10
C GLY A 382 -8.73 33.65 12.02
N ARG A 383 -9.24 33.69 13.25
CA ARG A 383 -8.67 34.54 14.32
C ARG A 383 -7.33 33.96 14.77
N GLY A 384 -6.39 34.83 15.14
CA GLY A 384 -5.10 34.39 15.72
C GLY A 384 -5.30 33.60 17.02
N TYR A 385 -4.41 32.65 17.31
CA TYR A 385 -4.41 31.90 18.55
C TYR A 385 -3.89 32.76 19.71
N GLU A 386 -4.63 32.77 20.82
CA GLU A 386 -4.20 33.40 22.07
C GLU A 386 -3.46 32.35 22.91
N LEU A 387 -2.20 32.62 23.24
CA LEU A 387 -1.35 31.67 23.95
C LEU A 387 -1.91 31.34 25.34
N LYS A 388 -2.27 30.07 25.54
CA LYS A 388 -2.71 29.53 26.82
C LYS A 388 -1.94 28.24 27.09
N ILE A 389 -0.94 28.31 27.96
CA ILE A 389 -0.17 27.14 28.38
C ILE A 389 -0.97 26.35 29.43
N THR A 390 -1.25 25.08 29.16
CA THR A 390 -1.96 24.20 30.08
C THR A 390 -0.97 23.28 30.80
N GLN A 391 -1.00 23.31 32.14
CA GLN A 391 -0.33 22.30 32.97
C GLN A 391 -1.34 21.23 33.36
N VAL A 392 -0.99 19.97 33.17
CA VAL A 392 -1.87 18.83 33.42
C VAL A 392 -1.52 18.22 34.79
N PRO A 393 -2.37 18.32 35.82
CA PRO A 393 -2.05 17.84 37.15
C PRO A 393 -2.06 16.31 37.18
N ILE A 394 -0.89 15.68 37.11
CA ILE A 394 -0.74 14.22 37.08
C ILE A 394 -0.14 13.67 38.38
N ARG A 395 0.70 14.45 39.08
CA ARG A 395 1.55 13.96 40.17
C ARG A 395 0.78 13.39 41.37
N ASP A 396 -0.38 13.95 41.66
CA ASP A 396 -1.18 13.60 42.83
C ASP A 396 -2.46 12.81 42.49
N LEU A 397 -2.64 12.43 41.22
CA LEU A 397 -3.79 11.63 40.79
C LEU A 397 -3.67 10.18 41.31
N ASP A 398 -4.81 9.62 41.71
CA ASP A 398 -4.92 8.18 41.95
C ASP A 398 -5.10 7.41 40.63
N GLU A 399 -5.16 6.07 40.72
CA GLU A 399 -5.22 5.20 39.55
C GLU A 399 -6.47 5.42 38.69
N GLU A 400 -7.62 5.70 39.33
CA GLU A 400 -8.87 5.95 38.63
C GLU A 400 -8.82 7.29 37.88
N ALA A 401 -8.31 8.33 38.53
CA ALA A 401 -8.15 9.64 37.93
C ALA A 401 -7.09 9.67 36.81
N LEU A 402 -6.03 8.86 36.89
CA LEU A 402 -5.07 8.69 35.79
C LEU A 402 -5.72 8.09 34.55
N LEU A 403 -6.55 7.05 34.72
CA LEU A 403 -7.27 6.44 33.60
C LEU A 403 -8.32 7.37 33.02
N GLN A 404 -9.01 8.13 33.88
CA GLN A 404 -9.96 9.15 33.45
C GLN A 404 -9.26 10.26 32.65
N LEU A 405 -8.09 10.72 33.09
CA LEU A 405 -7.27 11.68 32.34
C LEU A 405 -6.86 11.15 30.96
N SER A 406 -6.41 9.89 30.89
CA SER A 406 -6.06 9.24 29.62
C SER A 406 -7.25 9.17 28.65
N LYS A 407 -8.45 8.89 29.18
CA LYS A 407 -9.69 8.82 28.41
C LYS A 407 -10.15 10.19 27.92
N ASP A 408 -10.20 11.19 28.81
CA ASP A 408 -10.69 12.54 28.50
C ASP A 408 -9.73 13.30 27.58
N GLY A 409 -8.43 13.03 27.69
CA GLY A 409 -7.40 13.58 26.81
C GLY A 409 -7.19 12.80 25.51
N HIS A 410 -7.95 11.72 25.26
CA HIS A 410 -7.77 10.85 24.09
C HIS A 410 -6.32 10.37 23.91
N LEU A 411 -5.64 10.03 25.01
CA LEU A 411 -4.24 9.63 25.03
C LEU A 411 -4.04 8.14 24.71
N PHE A 412 -5.07 7.32 24.95
CA PHE A 412 -5.05 5.85 24.76
C PHE A 412 -3.91 5.14 25.53
N LEU A 413 -3.47 5.73 26.64
CA LEU A 413 -2.46 5.17 27.53
C LEU A 413 -3.11 4.31 28.62
N ASN A 414 -2.52 3.15 28.89
CA ASN A 414 -2.95 2.25 29.96
C ASN A 414 -2.40 2.68 31.34
N LEU A 415 -2.87 2.04 32.41
CA LEU A 415 -2.49 2.41 33.77
C LEU A 415 -0.97 2.33 34.03
N THR A 416 -0.29 1.34 33.45
CA THR A 416 1.16 1.16 33.65
C THR A 416 1.94 2.29 32.99
N GLU A 417 1.53 2.68 31.78
CA GLU A 417 2.10 3.80 31.03
C GLU A 417 1.85 5.13 31.76
N MET A 418 0.60 5.37 32.20
CA MET A 418 0.26 6.58 32.97
C MET A 418 1.02 6.69 34.29
N LYS A 419 1.28 5.57 34.98
CA LYS A 419 2.12 5.54 36.18
C LYS A 419 3.58 5.86 35.87
N ALA A 420 4.13 5.33 34.79
CA ALA A 420 5.51 5.64 34.38
C ALA A 420 5.68 7.15 34.11
N ILE A 421 4.69 7.77 33.44
CA ILE A 421 4.64 9.22 33.22
C ILE A 421 4.51 9.96 34.55
N GLN A 422 3.59 9.55 35.41
CA GLN A 422 3.39 10.15 36.73
C GLN A 422 4.68 10.12 37.56
N ASP A 423 5.37 8.98 37.60
CA ASP A 423 6.61 8.82 38.36
C ASP A 423 7.75 9.67 37.80
N HIS A 424 7.86 9.78 36.47
CA HIS A 424 8.79 10.69 35.81
C HIS A 424 8.54 12.15 36.24
N TYR A 425 7.31 12.65 36.11
CA TYR A 425 6.98 14.03 36.47
C TYR A 425 7.01 14.31 37.99
N ARG A 426 6.78 13.29 38.82
CA ARG A 426 7.07 13.37 40.27
C ARG A 426 8.56 13.59 40.53
N SER A 427 9.43 12.88 39.81
CA SER A 427 10.89 13.00 39.96
C SER A 427 11.41 14.37 39.51
N LEU A 428 10.77 14.98 38.51
CA LEU A 428 11.06 16.34 38.05
C LEU A 428 10.46 17.44 38.93
N GLU A 429 9.67 17.08 39.94
CA GLU A 429 8.96 18.00 40.84
C GLU A 429 8.05 19.03 40.11
N ARG A 430 7.54 18.71 38.92
CA ARG A 430 6.67 19.59 38.11
C ARG A 430 5.56 18.83 37.40
N GLU A 431 4.50 19.53 37.02
CA GLU A 431 3.48 18.96 36.14
C GLU A 431 3.94 18.96 34.67
N PRO A 432 3.49 18.00 33.85
CA PRO A 432 3.61 18.08 32.40
C PRO A 432 2.83 19.27 31.85
N ARG A 433 3.35 19.85 30.76
CA ARG A 433 2.53 20.69 29.88
C ARG A 433 1.75 19.80 28.92
N ASP A 434 0.58 20.25 28.47
CA ASP A 434 -0.27 19.52 27.52
C ASP A 434 0.49 18.98 26.30
N VAL A 435 1.32 19.80 25.64
CA VAL A 435 2.13 19.36 24.47
C VAL A 435 3.13 18.24 24.79
N GLU A 436 3.65 18.20 26.03
CA GLU A 436 4.58 17.15 26.46
C GLU A 436 3.83 15.83 26.62
N LEU A 437 2.66 15.87 27.26
CA LEU A 437 1.81 14.70 27.47
C LEU A 437 1.27 14.14 26.15
N GLU A 438 0.84 15.02 25.24
CA GLU A 438 0.42 14.65 23.88
C GLU A 438 1.56 13.99 23.09
N MET A 439 2.76 14.56 23.15
CA MET A 439 3.95 13.99 22.49
C MET A 439 4.29 12.60 23.05
N ILE A 440 4.25 12.43 24.37
CA ILE A 440 4.48 11.12 25.00
C ILE A 440 3.41 10.12 24.54
N ALA A 441 2.13 10.50 24.56
CA ALA A 441 1.03 9.63 24.15
C ALA A 441 1.15 9.18 22.68
N GLN A 442 1.49 10.10 21.77
CA GLN A 442 1.71 9.80 20.36
C GLN A 442 2.91 8.87 20.17
N THR A 443 4.03 9.19 20.82
CA THR A 443 5.26 8.38 20.71
C THR A 443 5.05 6.99 21.29
N TRP A 444 4.36 6.85 22.42
CA TRP A 444 4.09 5.58 23.09
C TRP A 444 2.84 4.85 22.56
N SER A 445 2.24 5.32 21.46
CA SER A 445 1.11 4.66 20.82
C SER A 445 1.50 3.29 20.24
N GLU A 446 0.51 2.42 20.04
CA GLU A 446 0.75 1.12 19.38
C GLU A 446 1.34 1.32 17.99
N HIS A 447 0.82 2.32 17.26
CA HIS A 447 1.21 2.66 15.90
C HIS A 447 2.69 3.08 15.75
N CYS A 448 3.25 3.78 16.74
CA CYS A 448 4.62 4.32 16.65
C CYS A 448 5.69 3.37 17.22
N VAL A 449 5.42 2.67 18.33
CA VAL A 449 6.43 1.85 19.02
C VAL A 449 6.22 0.35 18.84
N HIS A 450 5.08 -0.10 18.30
CA HIS A 450 4.79 -1.51 18.03
C HIS A 450 4.84 -2.35 19.32
N LYS A 451 4.13 -1.89 20.36
CA LYS A 451 4.26 -2.40 21.74
C LYS A 451 3.98 -3.90 21.82
N THR A 452 2.99 -4.39 21.10
CA THR A 452 2.65 -5.81 21.02
C THR A 452 3.81 -6.62 20.45
N PHE A 453 4.43 -6.15 19.37
CA PHE A 453 5.59 -6.79 18.76
C PHE A 453 6.86 -6.70 19.61
N ARG A 454 7.04 -5.65 20.40
CA ARG A 454 8.17 -5.49 21.32
C ARG A 454 7.98 -6.19 22.68
N SER A 455 6.78 -6.68 22.97
CA SER A 455 6.45 -7.35 24.24
C SER A 455 7.10 -8.73 24.35
N ASP A 456 7.32 -9.15 25.60
CA ASP A 456 7.61 -10.55 25.92
C ASP A 456 6.31 -11.36 25.85
N VAL A 457 6.38 -12.59 25.38
CA VAL A 457 5.19 -13.45 25.21
C VAL A 457 5.35 -14.75 25.98
N SER A 458 4.37 -15.04 26.83
CA SER A 458 4.14 -16.35 27.44
C SER A 458 3.05 -17.07 26.64
N TYR A 459 3.46 -18.06 25.86
CA TYR A 459 2.63 -18.86 24.97
C TYR A 459 2.22 -20.19 25.63
N SER A 460 0.95 -20.54 25.49
CA SER A 460 0.43 -21.84 25.90
C SER A 460 -0.51 -22.39 24.82
N GLY A 461 -0.53 -23.70 24.58
CA GLY A 461 -1.34 -24.29 23.52
C GLY A 461 -0.60 -25.37 22.75
N ARG A 462 -0.98 -25.55 21.48
CA ARG A 462 -0.30 -26.52 20.59
C ARG A 462 1.15 -26.08 20.36
N PRO A 463 2.15 -26.99 20.45
CA PRO A 463 3.53 -26.62 20.16
C PRO A 463 3.67 -25.98 18.78
N ILE A 464 4.30 -24.81 18.74
CA ILE A 464 4.59 -24.10 17.50
C ILE A 464 5.65 -24.90 16.72
N PRO A 465 5.44 -25.21 15.43
CA PRO A 465 6.45 -25.87 14.62
C PRO A 465 7.76 -25.05 14.58
N GLY A 466 8.90 -25.71 14.39
CA GLY A 466 10.22 -25.06 14.43
C GLY A 466 10.97 -25.18 15.76
N GLY A 467 10.32 -25.75 16.79
CA GLY A 467 10.95 -26.03 18.09
C GLY A 467 10.97 -24.83 19.04
N TRP A 468 10.03 -23.89 18.87
CA TRP A 468 9.88 -22.73 19.74
C TRP A 468 9.43 -23.13 21.14
N GLY A 469 9.98 -22.45 22.15
CA GLY A 469 9.56 -22.60 23.54
C GLY A 469 8.27 -21.84 23.85
N ASN A 470 7.83 -21.94 25.10
CA ASN A 470 6.66 -21.23 25.60
C ASN A 470 6.94 -19.77 25.97
N GLU A 471 8.20 -19.37 26.08
CA GLU A 471 8.58 -18.00 26.40
C GLU A 471 9.33 -17.41 25.21
N ILE A 472 8.81 -16.31 24.67
CA ILE A 472 9.37 -15.61 23.52
C ILE A 472 9.66 -14.17 23.97
N PRO A 473 10.90 -13.86 24.40
CA PRO A 473 11.25 -12.51 24.82
C PRO A 473 11.28 -11.59 23.60
N ASN A 474 10.73 -10.38 23.70
CA ASN A 474 10.63 -9.41 22.61
C ASN A 474 10.31 -10.06 21.24
N MET A 475 9.02 -10.26 20.96
CA MET A 475 8.56 -11.07 19.84
C MET A 475 9.23 -10.72 18.50
N ILE A 476 9.30 -9.44 18.12
CA ILE A 476 9.90 -9.00 16.85
C ILE A 476 11.41 -9.24 16.80
N LYS A 477 12.13 -9.00 17.91
CA LYS A 477 13.58 -9.27 17.97
C LYS A 477 13.89 -10.76 17.87
N SER A 478 13.10 -11.60 18.54
CA SER A 478 13.28 -13.05 18.56
C SER A 478 12.87 -13.76 17.27
N THR A 479 12.06 -13.11 16.42
CA THR A 479 11.53 -13.70 15.19
C THR A 479 12.10 -13.01 13.94
N ILE A 480 11.46 -11.94 13.46
CA ILE A 480 11.78 -11.25 12.21
C ILE A 480 13.23 -10.74 12.22
N PHE A 481 13.66 -10.04 13.27
CA PHE A 481 15.02 -9.46 13.30
C PHE A 481 16.08 -10.55 13.45
N ALA A 482 15.84 -11.55 14.31
CA ALA A 482 16.75 -12.68 14.49
C ALA A 482 17.00 -13.42 13.17
N ALA A 483 15.97 -13.59 12.33
CA ALA A 483 16.13 -14.22 11.03
C ALA A 483 17.08 -13.42 10.12
N THR A 484 16.85 -12.12 9.98
CA THR A 484 17.70 -11.24 9.16
C THR A 484 19.13 -11.15 9.69
N GLN A 485 19.30 -11.01 11.01
CA GLN A 485 20.62 -10.98 11.65
C GLN A 485 21.39 -12.28 11.45
N LYS A 486 20.71 -13.43 11.54
CA LYS A 486 21.32 -14.74 11.32
C LYS A 486 21.70 -14.96 9.86
N LEU A 487 20.91 -14.46 8.91
CA LEU A 487 21.21 -14.53 7.48
C LEU A 487 22.38 -13.61 7.08
N ASN A 488 22.50 -12.46 7.74
CA ASN A 488 23.60 -11.50 7.61
C ASN A 488 24.07 -11.27 6.15
N LYS A 489 23.12 -10.96 5.26
CA LYS A 489 23.42 -10.78 3.84
C LYS A 489 24.17 -9.46 3.64
N PRO A 490 25.38 -9.47 3.05
CA PRO A 490 26.19 -8.24 2.91
C PRO A 490 25.59 -7.23 1.92
N TRP A 491 24.65 -7.67 1.07
CA TRP A 491 23.92 -6.80 0.16
C TRP A 491 22.70 -6.14 0.82
N CYS A 492 22.36 -6.48 2.06
CA CYS A 492 21.45 -5.67 2.89
C CYS A 492 22.25 -4.51 3.49
N ILE A 493 21.95 -3.27 3.08
CA ILE A 493 22.78 -2.10 3.39
C ILE A 493 22.30 -1.40 4.67
N SER A 494 20.99 -1.13 4.76
CA SER A 494 20.34 -0.52 5.94
C SER A 494 19.00 -1.22 6.15
N VAL A 495 18.81 -1.85 7.31
CA VAL A 495 17.66 -2.70 7.60
C VAL A 495 17.22 -2.46 9.03
N PHE A 496 15.92 -2.19 9.24
CA PHE A 496 15.33 -1.85 10.55
C PHE A 496 15.97 -0.65 11.26
N GLN A 497 16.57 0.28 10.51
CA GLN A 497 17.25 1.48 11.05
C GLN A 497 16.72 2.79 10.46
N ASP A 498 15.91 2.72 9.42
CA ASP A 498 15.46 3.87 8.63
C ASP A 498 14.01 3.64 8.17
N ASN A 499 13.42 4.62 7.50
CA ASN A 499 12.04 4.60 6.99
C ASN A 499 11.73 3.42 6.07
N ALA A 500 12.73 2.93 5.31
CA ALA A 500 12.60 1.80 4.41
C ALA A 500 13.81 0.85 4.49
N GLY A 501 13.60 -0.40 4.08
CA GLY A 501 14.67 -1.39 3.98
C GLY A 501 15.48 -1.19 2.70
N VAL A 502 16.81 -1.09 2.83
CA VAL A 502 17.75 -0.78 1.73
C VAL A 502 18.60 -2.00 1.36
N ILE A 503 18.59 -2.37 0.08
CA ILE A 503 19.39 -3.44 -0.49
C ILE A 503 20.23 -2.96 -1.67
N GLU A 504 21.33 -3.65 -1.94
CA GLU A 504 22.23 -3.36 -3.05
C GLU A 504 21.58 -3.72 -4.40
N PHE A 505 21.57 -2.76 -5.32
CA PHE A 505 21.21 -3.00 -6.73
C PHE A 505 22.45 -3.29 -7.57
N ASP A 506 23.47 -2.41 -7.47
CA ASP A 506 24.78 -2.59 -8.08
C ASP A 506 25.88 -1.88 -7.26
N ASP A 507 27.09 -1.74 -7.82
CA ASP A 507 28.22 -1.12 -7.13
C ASP A 507 27.99 0.36 -6.79
N ASN A 508 27.13 1.06 -7.53
CA ASN A 508 26.90 2.50 -7.40
C ASN A 508 25.49 2.83 -6.86
N HIS A 509 24.54 1.90 -6.95
CA HIS A 509 23.15 2.12 -6.58
C HIS A 509 22.64 1.09 -5.59
N ALA A 510 21.75 1.56 -4.73
CA ALA A 510 20.90 0.74 -3.88
C ALA A 510 19.43 0.98 -4.25
N VAL A 511 18.57 0.05 -3.84
CA VAL A 511 17.12 0.22 -3.88
C VAL A 511 16.56 0.05 -2.49
N CYS A 512 15.56 0.86 -2.14
CA CYS A 512 14.81 0.72 -0.91
C CYS A 512 13.36 0.34 -1.20
N PHE A 513 12.73 -0.37 -0.28
CA PHE A 513 11.32 -0.75 -0.38
C PHE A 513 10.65 -0.63 0.98
N LYS A 514 9.46 -0.02 0.98
CA LYS A 514 8.58 0.10 2.12
C LYS A 514 7.15 -0.20 1.70
N VAL A 515 6.41 -0.84 2.59
CA VAL A 515 4.97 -1.04 2.51
C VAL A 515 4.39 -0.57 3.85
N GLU A 516 3.28 0.16 3.78
CA GLU A 516 2.52 0.73 4.89
C GLU A 516 1.04 0.37 4.75
N THR A 517 0.26 0.66 5.79
CA THR A 517 -1.19 0.44 5.80
C THR A 517 -1.95 1.72 6.12
N HIS A 518 -3.17 1.85 5.61
CA HIS A 518 -4.01 3.01 5.86
C HIS A 518 -5.50 2.65 6.03
N ASN A 519 -5.76 1.62 6.85
CA ASN A 519 -7.03 0.90 6.98
C ASN A 519 -8.18 1.77 7.54
N HIS A 520 -8.05 2.24 8.79
CA HIS A 520 -9.09 2.97 9.50
C HIS A 520 -9.57 4.23 8.76
N PRO A 521 -8.67 5.10 8.25
CA PRO A 521 -9.13 6.27 7.50
C PRO A 521 -9.80 5.89 6.18
N SER A 522 -9.36 4.82 5.53
CA SER A 522 -9.98 4.31 4.30
C SER A 522 -11.36 3.68 4.53
N ALA A 523 -11.67 3.25 5.76
CA ALA A 523 -13.00 2.80 6.15
C ALA A 523 -14.03 3.95 6.17
N ILE A 524 -13.57 5.13 6.61
CA ILE A 524 -14.42 6.31 6.85
C ILE A 524 -14.52 7.18 5.59
N GLU A 525 -13.38 7.48 4.96
CA GLU A 525 -13.27 8.33 3.77
C GLU A 525 -12.27 7.67 2.81
N PRO A 526 -12.75 6.74 1.96
CA PRO A 526 -11.91 5.83 1.20
C PRO A 526 -10.94 6.49 0.22
N TYR A 527 -11.31 7.63 -0.38
CA TYR A 527 -10.47 8.32 -1.37
C TYR A 527 -9.25 8.96 -0.72
N GLY A 528 -9.48 9.81 0.28
CA GLY A 528 -8.51 10.53 1.06
C GLY A 528 -7.64 9.59 1.86
N GLY A 529 -8.24 8.60 2.55
CA GLY A 529 -7.49 7.57 3.27
C GLY A 529 -6.49 6.82 2.38
N ALA A 530 -6.90 6.38 1.20
CA ALA A 530 -5.98 5.72 0.27
C ALA A 530 -4.98 6.68 -0.39
N SER A 531 -5.41 7.90 -0.70
CA SER A 531 -4.56 8.96 -1.27
C SER A 531 -3.43 9.35 -0.30
N THR A 532 -3.72 9.48 1.00
CA THR A 532 -2.69 9.76 2.00
C THR A 532 -1.90 8.52 2.38
N GLY A 533 -2.48 7.33 2.26
CA GLY A 533 -1.76 6.06 2.34
C GLY A 533 -0.63 5.97 1.32
N ILE A 534 -0.94 6.18 0.05
CA ILE A 534 0.08 6.14 -1.00
C ILE A 534 1.05 7.32 -0.93
N GLY A 535 0.59 8.53 -0.61
CA GLY A 535 1.48 9.69 -0.42
C GLY A 535 2.42 9.52 0.77
N GLY A 536 1.93 9.02 1.90
CA GLY A 536 2.74 8.71 3.08
C GLY A 536 3.87 7.75 2.76
N VAL A 537 3.58 6.61 2.14
CA VAL A 537 4.61 5.63 1.81
C VAL A 537 5.57 6.09 0.71
N ILE A 538 5.19 7.04 -0.16
CA ILE A 538 6.14 7.65 -1.10
C ILE A 538 7.20 8.46 -0.35
N ARG A 539 6.81 9.14 0.74
CA ARG A 539 7.72 9.92 1.58
C ARG A 539 8.70 9.04 2.35
N ASP A 540 8.39 7.78 2.64
CA ASP A 540 9.30 6.87 3.32
C ASP A 540 10.63 6.65 2.54
N PRO A 541 10.63 6.24 1.25
CA PRO A 541 11.83 6.28 0.42
C PRO A 541 12.46 7.67 0.31
N MET A 542 11.68 8.75 0.28
CA MET A 542 12.22 10.11 0.28
C MET A 542 12.95 10.48 1.57
N GLY A 543 12.56 9.88 2.71
CA GLY A 543 13.21 10.02 4.02
C GLY A 543 14.33 9.01 4.26
N THR A 544 14.44 7.98 3.43
CA THR A 544 15.44 6.91 3.58
C THR A 544 16.82 7.37 3.16
N GLY A 545 17.82 7.20 4.03
CA GLY A 545 19.18 7.69 3.83
C GLY A 545 19.17 9.20 3.60
N MET A 546 19.82 9.65 2.53
CA MET A 546 19.79 11.06 2.11
C MET A 546 18.67 11.33 1.10
N GLY A 547 17.67 10.46 0.98
CA GLY A 547 16.51 10.58 0.10
C GLY A 547 16.64 9.81 -1.21
N ALA A 548 15.80 8.78 -1.38
CA ALA A 548 15.69 7.99 -2.59
C ALA A 548 14.73 8.62 -3.59
N SER A 549 14.93 8.31 -4.88
CA SER A 549 14.01 8.66 -5.96
C SER A 549 12.98 7.54 -6.14
N PRO A 550 11.68 7.75 -5.87
CA PRO A 550 10.65 6.75 -6.10
C PRO A 550 10.57 6.32 -7.58
N VAL A 551 10.61 5.02 -7.83
CA VAL A 551 10.61 4.41 -9.17
C VAL A 551 9.38 3.57 -9.45
N ALA A 552 8.68 3.10 -8.40
CA ALA A 552 7.47 2.31 -8.54
C ALA A 552 6.67 2.24 -7.25
N ASN A 553 5.36 2.08 -7.38
CA ASN A 553 4.40 1.85 -6.32
C ASN A 553 3.82 0.43 -6.40
N THR A 554 3.32 -0.06 -5.27
CA THR A 554 2.53 -1.30 -5.18
C THR A 554 1.26 -1.07 -4.35
N ASP A 555 0.19 -1.77 -4.65
CA ASP A 555 -1.06 -1.66 -3.91
C ASP A 555 -1.74 -3.01 -3.66
N VAL A 556 -2.08 -3.30 -2.40
CA VAL A 556 -2.82 -4.52 -2.05
C VAL A 556 -4.03 -4.14 -1.24
N PHE A 557 -5.20 -4.68 -1.60
CA PHE A 557 -6.45 -4.30 -0.96
C PHE A 557 -7.25 -5.51 -0.47
N CYS A 558 -7.89 -5.36 0.69
CA CYS A 558 -8.87 -6.31 1.19
C CYS A 558 -10.21 -5.61 1.43
N PHE A 559 -11.28 -6.09 0.80
CA PHE A 559 -12.61 -5.50 0.85
C PHE A 559 -13.70 -6.50 1.24
N GLY A 560 -14.84 -5.99 1.70
CA GLY A 560 -16.07 -6.77 1.73
C GLY A 560 -16.59 -7.09 0.31
N PRO A 561 -17.51 -8.06 0.15
CA PRO A 561 -18.09 -8.41 -1.15
C PRO A 561 -18.76 -7.19 -1.83
N PRO A 562 -18.39 -6.85 -3.08
CA PRO A 562 -18.88 -5.63 -3.73
C PRO A 562 -20.32 -5.75 -4.24
N ASP A 563 -20.91 -6.94 -4.29
CA ASP A 563 -22.30 -7.22 -4.69
C ASP A 563 -23.26 -7.40 -3.51
N MET A 564 -22.79 -7.13 -2.28
CA MET A 564 -23.61 -7.11 -1.08
C MET A 564 -24.86 -6.23 -1.25
N LYS A 565 -26.00 -6.67 -0.71
CA LYS A 565 -27.23 -5.87 -0.77
C LYS A 565 -27.13 -4.74 0.24
N LEU A 566 -27.72 -3.60 -0.09
CA LEU A 566 -27.70 -2.42 0.77
C LEU A 566 -28.30 -2.68 2.17
N ASP A 567 -29.34 -3.52 2.25
CA ASP A 567 -30.01 -3.86 3.52
C ASP A 567 -29.16 -4.77 4.42
N ASP A 568 -28.13 -5.44 3.87
CA ASP A 568 -27.21 -6.32 4.60
C ASP A 568 -25.98 -5.55 5.13
N VAL A 569 -25.78 -4.29 4.73
CA VAL A 569 -24.66 -3.46 5.18
C VAL A 569 -24.94 -2.90 6.59
N PRO A 570 -24.08 -3.15 7.60
CA PRO A 570 -24.30 -2.65 8.95
C PRO A 570 -24.37 -1.12 9.01
N LYS A 571 -25.11 -0.59 9.98
CA LYS A 571 -25.21 0.86 10.19
C LYS A 571 -23.84 1.45 10.54
N GLY A 572 -23.49 2.57 9.90
CA GLY A 572 -22.18 3.22 10.07
C GLY A 572 -21.07 2.63 9.19
N VAL A 573 -21.36 1.62 8.36
CA VAL A 573 -20.41 1.04 7.40
C VAL A 573 -20.73 1.54 6.00
N LEU A 574 -19.71 1.97 5.26
CA LEU A 574 -19.85 2.29 3.84
C LEU A 574 -20.00 0.99 3.03
N HIS A 575 -20.87 1.02 2.02
CA HIS A 575 -21.04 -0.11 1.11
C HIS A 575 -19.70 -0.53 0.48
N PRO A 576 -19.31 -1.83 0.45
CA PRO A 576 -17.98 -2.26 0.01
C PRO A 576 -17.59 -1.77 -1.39
N ARG A 577 -18.54 -1.78 -2.34
CA ARG A 577 -18.33 -1.21 -3.69
C ARG A 577 -17.94 0.28 -3.67
N ARG A 578 -18.50 1.08 -2.75
CA ARG A 578 -18.17 2.51 -2.58
C ARG A 578 -16.76 2.64 -2.02
N VAL A 579 -16.41 1.84 -1.02
CA VAL A 579 -15.06 1.80 -0.43
C VAL A 579 -14.03 1.46 -1.51
N MET A 580 -14.24 0.36 -2.23
CA MET A 580 -13.37 -0.11 -3.30
C MET A 580 -13.14 0.95 -4.40
N ARG A 581 -14.22 1.57 -4.92
CA ARG A 581 -14.11 2.64 -5.94
C ARG A 581 -13.34 3.86 -5.42
N GLY A 582 -13.57 4.24 -4.16
CA GLY A 582 -12.89 5.38 -3.52
C GLY A 582 -11.40 5.12 -3.31
N VAL A 583 -11.03 3.96 -2.74
CA VAL A 583 -9.63 3.56 -2.53
C VAL A 583 -8.85 3.54 -3.84
N VAL A 584 -9.37 2.85 -4.87
CA VAL A 584 -8.73 2.76 -6.19
C VAL A 584 -8.57 4.16 -6.80
N SER A 585 -9.58 5.02 -6.68
CA SER A 585 -9.48 6.40 -7.18
C SER A 585 -8.44 7.23 -6.43
N GLY A 586 -8.30 7.04 -5.11
CA GLY A 586 -7.31 7.73 -4.29
C GLY A 586 -5.88 7.35 -4.68
N VAL A 587 -5.59 6.05 -4.79
CA VAL A 587 -4.29 5.54 -5.24
C VAL A 587 -3.96 6.01 -6.65
N ARG A 588 -4.91 5.86 -7.59
CA ARG A 588 -4.78 6.33 -8.96
C ARG A 588 -4.39 7.80 -9.02
N ASP A 589 -5.19 8.64 -8.38
CA ASP A 589 -5.06 10.08 -8.51
C ASP A 589 -3.74 10.59 -7.93
N TYR A 590 -3.30 10.05 -6.80
CA TYR A 590 -2.05 10.48 -6.18
C TYR A 590 -0.83 9.93 -6.93
N GLY A 591 -0.77 8.61 -7.18
CA GLY A 591 0.34 7.96 -7.87
C GLY A 591 0.58 8.50 -9.29
N ASN A 592 -0.50 8.65 -10.08
CA ASN A 592 -0.40 9.16 -11.44
C ASN A 592 0.08 10.63 -11.47
N ARG A 593 -0.40 11.48 -10.54
CA ARG A 593 0.03 12.89 -10.46
C ARG A 593 1.46 13.05 -9.94
N MET A 594 1.93 12.13 -9.10
CA MET A 594 3.34 12.03 -8.70
C MET A 594 4.24 11.57 -9.86
N GLY A 595 3.67 10.91 -10.89
CA GLY A 595 4.43 10.34 -12.00
C GLY A 595 5.26 9.13 -11.55
N ILE A 596 4.67 8.29 -10.69
CA ILE A 596 5.25 7.03 -10.22
C ILE A 596 4.30 5.91 -10.65
N PRO A 597 4.78 4.87 -11.37
CA PRO A 597 3.91 3.81 -11.87
C PRO A 597 3.52 2.86 -10.74
N THR A 598 2.26 2.40 -10.70
CA THR A 598 1.80 1.37 -9.76
C THR A 598 1.83 0.01 -10.44
N VAL A 599 2.86 -0.80 -10.14
CA VAL A 599 3.27 -1.92 -11.01
C VAL A 599 2.92 -3.31 -10.50
N ASN A 600 2.55 -3.45 -9.22
CA ASN A 600 2.27 -4.74 -8.60
C ASN A 600 1.20 -4.58 -7.53
N GLY A 601 0.35 -5.59 -7.37
CA GLY A 601 -0.73 -5.54 -6.41
C GLY A 601 -1.58 -6.80 -6.37
N ALA A 602 -2.52 -6.84 -5.42
CA ALA A 602 -3.47 -7.94 -5.24
C ALA A 602 -4.76 -7.42 -4.61
N VAL A 603 -5.88 -8.11 -4.82
CA VAL A 603 -7.16 -7.76 -4.18
C VAL A 603 -7.83 -9.01 -3.65
N TYR A 604 -8.24 -8.94 -2.39
CA TYR A 604 -8.89 -10.03 -1.67
C TYR A 604 -10.25 -9.59 -1.12
N PHE A 605 -11.21 -10.51 -1.09
CA PHE A 605 -12.58 -10.29 -0.68
C PHE A 605 -12.98 -11.29 0.43
N ASP A 606 -13.46 -10.75 1.55
CA ASP A 606 -14.04 -11.50 2.67
C ASP A 606 -15.06 -10.59 3.39
N GLU A 607 -16.20 -11.13 3.80
CA GLU A 607 -17.26 -10.38 4.50
C GLU A 607 -16.74 -9.68 5.77
N ARG A 608 -15.70 -10.20 6.41
CA ARG A 608 -15.15 -9.64 7.65
C ARG A 608 -14.30 -8.38 7.47
N TYR A 609 -14.00 -7.99 6.23
CA TYR A 609 -13.44 -6.68 5.93
C TYR A 609 -14.52 -5.58 5.87
N LEU A 610 -15.78 -5.91 6.21
CA LEU A 610 -16.82 -4.91 6.46
C LEU A 610 -16.45 -4.04 7.66
N GLY A 611 -16.61 -2.73 7.50
CA GLY A 611 -16.29 -1.74 8.53
C GLY A 611 -14.80 -1.49 8.71
N ASN A 612 -13.92 -2.41 8.29
CA ASN A 612 -12.47 -2.23 8.31
C ASN A 612 -11.79 -2.89 7.08
N PRO A 613 -11.71 -2.18 5.94
CA PRO A 613 -10.96 -2.63 4.77
C PRO A 613 -9.45 -2.56 5.03
N LEU A 614 -8.67 -3.41 4.38
CA LEU A 614 -7.21 -3.29 4.42
C LEU A 614 -6.71 -2.59 3.17
N VAL A 615 -5.90 -1.55 3.36
CA VAL A 615 -5.32 -0.76 2.28
C VAL A 615 -3.82 -0.70 2.48
N PHE A 616 -3.10 -1.59 1.79
CA PHE A 616 -1.65 -1.63 1.77
C PHE A 616 -1.13 -0.78 0.60
N CYS A 617 -0.21 0.12 0.89
CA CYS A 617 0.47 0.94 -0.11
C CYS A 617 1.97 0.72 0.02
N GLY A 618 2.68 0.53 -1.08
CA GLY A 618 4.13 0.36 -1.09
C GLY A 618 4.82 1.25 -2.11
N THR A 619 6.09 1.57 -1.85
CA THR A 619 6.94 2.36 -2.76
C THR A 619 8.37 1.84 -2.77
N ILE A 620 8.91 1.68 -3.97
CA ILE A 620 10.29 1.32 -4.25
C ILE A 620 11.04 2.59 -4.65
N GLY A 621 12.20 2.85 -4.03
CA GLY A 621 13.08 3.97 -4.33
C GLY A 621 14.45 3.54 -4.82
N LEU A 622 15.06 4.33 -5.69
CA LEU A 622 16.46 4.21 -6.12
C LEU A 622 17.32 5.27 -5.43
N LEU A 623 18.45 4.89 -4.86
CA LEU A 623 19.37 5.83 -4.22
C LEU A 623 20.84 5.50 -4.55
N PRO A 624 21.72 6.51 -4.65
CA PRO A 624 23.16 6.26 -4.73
C PRO A 624 23.65 5.51 -3.49
N ARG A 625 24.56 4.55 -3.66
CA ARG A 625 25.02 3.66 -2.59
C ARG A 625 25.66 4.42 -1.42
N GLU A 626 26.38 5.49 -1.71
CA GLU A 626 27.03 6.35 -0.71
C GLU A 626 26.04 7.27 0.04
N LYS A 627 24.77 7.25 -0.33
CA LYS A 627 23.68 8.06 0.23
C LYS A 627 22.69 7.24 1.06
N CYS A 628 23.00 5.98 1.36
CA CYS A 628 22.14 5.08 2.13
C CYS A 628 22.09 5.37 3.64
N PHE A 629 22.93 6.27 4.15
CA PHE A 629 23.01 6.60 5.57
C PHE A 629 22.85 8.10 5.77
N LYS A 630 22.22 8.47 6.89
CA LYS A 630 21.99 9.85 7.34
C LYS A 630 22.57 10.04 8.75
N ASP A 631 23.00 11.27 9.06
CA ASP A 631 23.75 11.61 10.27
C ASP A 631 23.44 13.06 10.68
N PRO A 632 22.34 13.32 11.43
CA PRO A 632 22.06 14.66 11.93
C PRO A 632 23.15 15.10 12.91
N ARG A 633 23.50 16.40 12.92
CA ARG A 633 24.60 16.92 13.74
C ARG A 633 24.15 18.08 14.63
N ALA A 634 24.79 18.18 15.79
CA ALA A 634 24.63 19.36 16.63
C ALA A 634 25.01 20.64 15.86
N GLY A 635 24.14 21.65 15.91
CA GLY A 635 24.26 22.90 15.16
C GLY A 635 23.60 22.90 13.78
N ASP A 636 23.16 21.75 13.27
CA ASP A 636 22.33 21.72 12.06
C ASP A 636 20.99 22.41 12.32
N VAL A 637 20.50 23.16 11.34
CA VAL A 637 19.18 23.79 11.43
C VAL A 637 18.08 22.78 11.12
N VAL A 638 16.96 22.91 11.84
CA VAL A 638 15.73 22.17 11.58
C VAL A 638 14.95 22.92 10.50
N LEU A 639 14.95 22.37 9.28
CA LEU A 639 14.26 22.94 8.12
C LEU A 639 13.04 22.10 7.76
N VAL A 640 11.84 22.68 7.87
CA VAL A 640 10.60 22.05 7.39
C VAL A 640 10.36 22.46 5.96
N VAL A 641 10.05 21.50 5.09
CA VAL A 641 9.78 21.75 3.66
C VAL A 641 8.47 21.12 3.22
N GLY A 642 7.82 21.71 2.22
CA GLY A 642 6.62 21.17 1.58
C GLY A 642 5.31 21.84 2.02
N GLY A 643 4.35 21.03 2.46
CA GLY A 643 2.98 21.42 2.81
C GLY A 643 2.88 22.27 4.08
N ARG A 644 1.75 22.98 4.22
CA ARG A 644 1.43 23.80 5.40
C ARG A 644 0.71 22.98 6.47
N THR A 645 0.92 23.34 7.73
CA THR A 645 0.33 22.68 8.91
C THR A 645 -1.12 23.14 9.13
N GLY A 646 -2.04 22.19 9.27
CA GLY A 646 -3.44 22.43 9.64
C GLY A 646 -3.90 21.48 10.76
N ARG A 647 -5.19 21.51 11.11
CA ARG A 647 -5.79 20.56 12.08
C ARG A 647 -6.08 19.21 11.43
N ASP A 648 -5.06 18.69 10.76
CA ASP A 648 -5.14 17.48 9.98
C ASP A 648 -4.62 16.32 10.82
N GLY A 649 -5.42 15.27 11.03
CA GLY A 649 -4.97 14.05 11.72
C GLY A 649 -4.52 14.27 13.17
N ILE A 650 -5.02 15.30 13.86
CA ILE A 650 -4.77 15.47 15.29
C ILE A 650 -5.38 14.25 16.01
N HIS A 651 -4.58 13.56 16.82
CA HIS A 651 -4.91 12.25 17.41
C HIS A 651 -5.04 11.10 16.39
N GLY A 652 -4.46 11.21 15.18
CA GLY A 652 -4.50 10.18 14.15
C GLY A 652 -3.82 8.87 14.57
N ALA A 653 -2.57 8.92 15.06
CA ALA A 653 -1.87 7.72 15.52
C ALA A 653 -2.57 7.05 16.72
N THR A 654 -3.07 7.84 17.67
CA THR A 654 -3.81 7.30 18.82
C THR A 654 -5.17 6.74 18.41
N PHE A 655 -5.88 7.39 17.47
CA PHE A 655 -7.13 6.89 16.87
C PHE A 655 -6.92 5.55 16.15
N SER A 656 -5.85 5.40 15.36
CA SER A 656 -5.53 4.15 14.67
C SER A 656 -5.22 2.99 15.63
N SER A 657 -5.00 3.28 16.91
CA SER A 657 -4.78 2.30 17.97
C SER A 657 -6.08 1.85 18.66
N GLY A 658 -7.23 2.46 18.37
CA GLY A 658 -8.55 2.13 18.94
C GLY A 658 -9.45 1.28 18.02
N GLU A 659 -10.55 0.76 18.55
CA GLU A 659 -11.56 -0.01 17.79
C GLU A 659 -12.57 0.93 17.09
N LEU A 660 -13.00 0.61 15.86
CA LEU A 660 -14.04 1.39 15.15
C LEU A 660 -15.44 1.06 15.68
N THR A 661 -16.28 2.08 15.82
CA THR A 661 -17.71 1.91 16.16
C THR A 661 -18.61 2.78 15.28
N HIS A 662 -19.91 2.49 15.31
CA HIS A 662 -20.94 3.20 14.55
C HIS A 662 -21.05 4.72 14.80
N SER A 663 -20.47 5.28 15.88
CA SER A 663 -20.48 6.73 16.18
C SER A 663 -19.24 7.48 15.69
N HIS A 664 -18.21 6.78 15.22
CA HIS A 664 -16.90 7.36 14.91
C HIS A 664 -16.91 8.30 13.69
N GLU A 665 -17.83 8.11 12.73
CA GLU A 665 -17.98 8.99 11.56
C GLU A 665 -18.16 10.47 11.97
N THR A 666 -18.91 10.70 13.06
CA THR A 666 -19.18 12.06 13.57
C THR A 666 -18.10 12.59 14.51
N GLU A 667 -17.48 11.72 15.32
CA GLU A 667 -16.51 12.14 16.35
C GLU A 667 -15.13 12.45 15.77
N PHE A 668 -14.72 11.76 14.70
CA PHE A 668 -13.33 11.81 14.18
C PHE A 668 -13.25 12.28 12.72
N SER A 669 -14.24 13.03 12.26
CA SER A 669 -14.26 13.54 10.89
C SER A 669 -13.05 14.43 10.51
N HIS A 670 -12.36 14.99 11.51
CA HIS A 670 -11.13 15.76 11.33
C HIS A 670 -9.87 14.90 11.04
N ALA A 671 -9.96 13.58 11.18
CA ALA A 671 -8.82 12.68 11.03
C ALA A 671 -8.48 12.37 9.56
N VAL A 672 -9.43 12.45 8.62
CA VAL A 672 -9.19 12.06 7.23
C VAL A 672 -8.91 13.26 6.33
N GLN A 673 -7.81 13.16 5.56
CA GLN A 673 -7.20 14.25 4.84
C GLN A 673 -7.28 14.01 3.32
N ILE A 674 -7.26 15.10 2.54
CA ILE A 674 -7.07 15.03 1.08
C ILE A 674 -5.63 15.42 0.79
N GLY A 675 -4.86 14.49 0.23
CA GLY A 675 -3.47 14.75 -0.12
C GLY A 675 -3.30 15.66 -1.34
N ASN A 676 -2.14 16.33 -1.43
CA ASN A 676 -1.73 17.21 -2.51
C ASN A 676 -0.46 16.71 -3.23
N ALA A 677 -0.63 15.70 -4.09
CA ALA A 677 0.44 15.10 -4.89
C ALA A 677 1.30 16.10 -5.68
N ILE A 678 0.74 17.22 -6.15
CA ILE A 678 1.52 18.21 -6.91
C ILE A 678 2.57 18.89 -6.02
N THR A 679 2.19 19.22 -4.78
CA THR A 679 3.13 19.79 -3.80
C THR A 679 4.22 18.78 -3.46
N GLU A 680 3.85 17.52 -3.21
CA GLU A 680 4.80 16.46 -2.92
C GLU A 680 5.76 16.20 -4.09
N LYS A 681 5.27 16.22 -5.33
CA LYS A 681 6.10 16.05 -6.53
C LYS A 681 7.16 17.14 -6.64
N LYS A 682 6.76 18.40 -6.48
CA LYS A 682 7.71 19.53 -6.48
C LYS A 682 8.74 19.38 -5.36
N MET A 683 8.29 19.00 -4.17
CA MET A 683 9.15 18.76 -3.02
C MET A 683 10.16 17.63 -3.29
N LEU A 684 9.71 16.49 -3.82
CA LEU A 684 10.54 15.36 -4.23
C LEU A 684 11.64 15.82 -5.19
N ASP A 685 11.28 16.45 -6.30
CA ASP A 685 12.26 16.87 -7.32
C ASP A 685 13.29 17.85 -6.74
N THR A 686 12.86 18.73 -5.83
CA THR A 686 13.73 19.70 -5.14
C THR A 686 14.67 19.04 -4.14
N ILE A 687 14.20 18.05 -3.37
CA ILE A 687 15.01 17.29 -2.42
C ILE A 687 16.12 16.54 -3.15
N ILE A 688 15.81 15.90 -4.29
CA ILE A 688 16.81 15.21 -5.11
C ILE A 688 17.91 16.18 -5.59
N GLN A 689 17.55 17.38 -6.03
CA GLN A 689 18.53 18.42 -6.38
C GLN A 689 19.41 18.82 -5.18
N ALA A 690 18.82 18.95 -3.99
CA ALA A 690 19.53 19.33 -2.78
C ALA A 690 20.48 18.20 -2.29
N ARG A 691 20.05 16.93 -2.41
CA ARG A 691 20.85 15.73 -2.10
C ARG A 691 22.11 15.68 -2.94
N ASP A 692 21.95 15.83 -4.25
CA ASP A 692 23.04 15.69 -5.22
C ASP A 692 24.07 16.82 -5.05
N GLN A 693 23.66 17.96 -4.49
CA GLN A 693 24.54 19.05 -4.09
C GLN A 693 25.12 18.92 -2.67
N GLY A 694 24.74 17.90 -1.91
CA GLY A 694 25.21 17.63 -0.55
C GLY A 694 24.85 18.72 0.46
N LEU A 695 23.61 19.23 0.40
CA LEU A 695 23.22 20.41 1.18
C LEU A 695 22.70 20.14 2.58
N TYR A 696 22.34 18.90 2.90
CA TYR A 696 21.82 18.47 4.20
C TYR A 696 22.53 17.21 4.67
N THR A 697 22.36 16.87 5.94
CA THR A 697 23.03 15.77 6.66
C THR A 697 22.07 14.66 7.08
N ALA A 698 20.79 15.01 7.24
CA ALA A 698 19.71 14.05 7.44
C ALA A 698 18.37 14.57 6.90
N ILE A 699 17.47 13.64 6.63
CA ILE A 699 16.10 13.91 6.21
C ILE A 699 15.17 12.85 6.80
N THR A 700 13.94 13.22 7.12
CA THR A 700 12.86 12.30 7.49
C THR A 700 11.50 12.85 7.08
N ASP A 701 10.52 11.98 6.94
CA ASP A 701 9.15 12.36 6.63
C ASP A 701 8.40 12.90 7.87
N CYS A 702 7.29 13.61 7.62
CA CYS A 702 6.31 13.90 8.66
C CYS A 702 5.06 13.02 8.45
N GLY A 703 5.01 11.89 9.15
CA GLY A 703 3.86 10.99 9.21
C GLY A 703 3.06 11.15 10.51
N ALA A 704 2.80 10.01 11.16
CA ALA A 704 2.10 9.95 12.44
C ALA A 704 2.84 10.73 13.53
N GLY A 705 2.11 11.50 14.34
CA GLY A 705 2.70 12.41 15.33
C GLY A 705 3.37 13.67 14.74
N GLY A 706 3.45 13.82 13.42
CA GLY A 706 3.85 15.07 12.77
C GLY A 706 5.27 15.52 13.06
N LEU A 707 5.44 16.80 13.41
CA LEU A 707 6.75 17.36 13.76
C LEU A 707 7.32 16.75 15.04
N SER A 708 6.44 16.27 15.92
CA SER A 708 6.82 15.60 17.16
C SER A 708 7.68 14.37 16.92
N SER A 709 7.24 13.47 16.04
CA SER A 709 8.01 12.27 15.66
C SER A 709 9.22 12.68 14.81
N ALA A 710 9.02 13.44 13.74
CA ALA A 710 10.08 13.76 12.79
C ALA A 710 11.30 14.46 13.43
N VAL A 711 11.06 15.47 14.27
CA VAL A 711 12.14 16.19 14.97
C VAL A 711 12.63 15.39 16.16
N GLY A 712 11.74 14.72 16.89
CA GLY A 712 12.09 13.91 18.07
C GLY A 712 13.00 12.73 17.74
N GLU A 713 12.72 12.01 16.65
CA GLU A 713 13.50 10.86 16.19
C GLU A 713 14.87 11.28 15.65
N MET A 714 14.94 12.30 14.78
CA MET A 714 16.23 12.82 14.31
C MET A 714 17.04 13.48 15.43
N GLY A 715 16.36 13.96 16.48
CA GLY A 715 16.97 14.57 17.65
C GLY A 715 17.30 13.62 18.79
N SER A 716 17.00 12.31 18.70
CA SER A 716 17.00 11.39 19.85
C SER A 716 18.31 11.41 20.67
N GLU A 717 19.45 11.50 19.98
CA GLU A 717 20.79 11.54 20.58
C GLU A 717 21.35 12.96 20.80
N LEU A 718 20.69 13.98 20.26
CA LEU A 718 21.19 15.36 20.21
C LEU A 718 20.37 16.34 21.05
N GLY A 719 19.08 16.11 21.21
CA GLY A 719 18.12 17.16 21.57
C GLY A 719 17.90 18.19 20.46
N ALA A 720 16.94 19.08 20.65
CA ALA A 720 16.64 20.16 19.70
C ALA A 720 15.92 21.34 20.36
N GLU A 721 16.07 22.52 19.80
CA GLU A 721 15.25 23.70 20.14
C GLU A 721 14.38 24.09 18.94
N VAL A 722 13.07 24.18 19.14
CA VAL A 722 12.08 24.43 18.07
C VAL A 722 11.16 25.60 18.40
N HIS A 723 10.92 26.46 17.41
CA HIS A 723 10.00 27.60 17.46
C HIS A 723 8.75 27.34 16.62
N LEU A 724 7.65 27.03 17.30
CA LEU A 724 6.38 26.63 16.71
C LEU A 724 5.65 27.79 16.02
N ASP A 725 5.89 29.04 16.47
CA ASP A 725 5.34 30.24 15.83
C ASP A 725 5.86 30.49 14.40
N ARG A 726 6.95 29.81 14.01
CA ARG A 726 7.53 29.93 12.66
C ARG A 726 6.94 28.93 11.68
N VAL A 727 6.22 27.90 12.13
CA VAL A 727 5.71 26.84 11.27
C VAL A 727 4.64 27.41 10.32
N PRO A 728 4.73 27.18 8.99
CA PRO A 728 3.70 27.63 8.06
C PRO A 728 2.34 26.98 8.33
N LEU A 729 1.28 27.78 8.45
CA LEU A 729 -0.08 27.30 8.76
C LEU A 729 -1.03 27.43 7.56
N LYS A 730 -1.94 26.46 7.38
CA LYS A 730 -3.03 26.54 6.39
C LYS A 730 -4.02 27.66 6.72
N TYR A 731 -4.32 27.83 8.01
CA TYR A 731 -5.21 28.86 8.54
C TYR A 731 -4.77 29.24 9.95
N ASN A 732 -5.12 30.46 10.37
CA ASN A 732 -4.83 30.96 11.71
C ASN A 732 -5.65 30.21 12.78
N GLY A 733 -5.12 30.19 14.00
CA GLY A 733 -5.86 29.77 15.19
C GLY A 733 -5.52 28.38 15.70
N LEU A 734 -4.49 27.71 15.16
CA LEU A 734 -3.94 26.49 15.75
C LEU A 734 -3.19 26.83 17.06
N SER A 735 -3.37 25.99 18.08
CA SER A 735 -2.57 26.05 19.30
C SER A 735 -1.14 25.55 19.06
N TYR A 736 -0.21 25.84 19.97
CA TYR A 736 1.16 25.33 19.87
C TYR A 736 1.20 23.78 19.89
N ALA A 737 0.33 23.15 20.68
CA ALA A 737 0.22 21.69 20.71
C ALA A 737 -0.28 21.17 19.36
N GLU A 738 -1.37 21.75 18.81
CA GLU A 738 -1.92 21.38 17.51
C GLU A 738 -0.88 21.53 16.37
N ILE A 739 -0.04 22.56 16.40
CA ILE A 739 1.06 22.74 15.42
C ILE A 739 2.07 21.59 15.51
N TRP A 740 2.42 21.18 16.73
CA TRP A 740 3.46 20.20 17.00
C TRP A 740 3.05 18.78 16.59
N ILE A 741 1.83 18.38 16.93
CA ILE A 741 1.32 17.02 16.70
C ILE A 741 0.51 16.85 15.39
N SER A 742 0.30 17.92 14.63
CA SER A 742 -0.44 17.87 13.37
C SER A 742 0.20 16.88 12.40
N GLU A 743 -0.62 16.00 11.82
CA GLU A 743 -0.24 15.00 10.82
C GLU A 743 -0.55 15.50 9.40
N ALA A 744 -0.50 16.81 9.16
CA ALA A 744 -0.68 17.38 7.83
C ALA A 744 0.30 16.77 6.80
N GLN A 745 -0.22 16.42 5.63
CA GLN A 745 0.54 15.75 4.56
C GLN A 745 1.59 16.64 3.86
N GLU A 746 2.38 15.99 3.00
CA GLU A 746 3.38 16.58 2.11
C GLU A 746 4.49 17.37 2.82
N ARG A 747 4.87 16.96 4.03
CA ARG A 747 5.94 17.60 4.81
C ARG A 747 7.12 16.66 5.03
N MET A 748 8.33 17.24 4.95
CA MET A 748 9.58 16.59 5.31
C MET A 748 10.38 17.52 6.24
N VAL A 749 11.24 16.95 7.07
CA VAL A 749 12.19 17.69 7.91
C VAL A 749 13.61 17.36 7.47
N LEU A 750 14.43 18.40 7.27
CA LEU A 750 15.84 18.28 6.93
C LEU A 750 16.70 18.84 8.07
N ALA A 751 17.80 18.14 8.38
CA ALA A 751 18.91 18.68 9.16
C ALA A 751 19.93 19.31 8.20
N VAL A 752 20.11 20.63 8.28
CA VAL A 752 20.90 21.40 7.30
C VAL A 752 22.07 22.10 7.99
N PRO A 753 23.32 21.90 7.55
CA PRO A 753 24.46 22.67 8.04
C PRO A 753 24.27 24.16 7.81
N GLN A 754 24.59 24.97 8.82
CA GLN A 754 24.36 26.42 8.80
C GLN A 754 24.99 27.11 7.57
N GLU A 755 26.14 26.64 7.10
CA GLU A 755 26.85 27.14 5.91
C GLU A 755 26.12 26.88 4.59
N ASN A 756 25.20 25.91 4.55
CA ASN A 756 24.43 25.54 3.36
C ASN A 756 23.04 26.18 3.33
N LEU A 757 22.60 26.84 4.40
CA LEU A 757 21.23 27.33 4.57
C LEU A 757 20.77 28.24 3.42
N ASP A 758 21.56 29.24 3.05
CA ASP A 758 21.19 30.17 1.97
C ASP A 758 21.06 29.47 0.62
N ARG A 759 21.90 28.45 0.37
CA ARG A 759 21.90 27.69 -0.88
C ARG A 759 20.66 26.81 -0.98
N ILE A 760 20.31 26.10 0.09
CA ILE A 760 19.13 25.22 0.07
C ILE A 760 17.84 26.05 0.00
N LEU A 761 17.71 27.13 0.78
CA LEU A 761 16.54 28.02 0.72
C LEU A 761 16.35 28.66 -0.65
N LYS A 762 17.45 28.92 -1.38
CA LYS A 762 17.38 29.41 -2.75
C LYS A 762 16.77 28.37 -3.69
N ILE A 763 17.22 27.12 -3.64
CA ILE A 763 16.73 26.03 -4.51
C ILE A 763 15.24 25.80 -4.27
N PHE A 764 14.81 25.67 -3.01
CA PHE A 764 13.40 25.48 -2.67
C PHE A 764 12.52 26.63 -3.17
N ARG A 765 12.99 27.88 -3.04
CA ARG A 765 12.28 29.06 -3.56
C ARG A 765 12.19 29.07 -5.08
N ASP A 766 13.27 28.73 -5.78
CA ASP A 766 13.31 28.71 -7.25
C ASP A 766 12.33 27.66 -7.82
N GLU A 767 12.16 26.53 -7.13
CA GLU A 767 11.20 25.46 -7.48
C GLU A 767 9.78 25.73 -6.92
N GLY A 768 9.59 26.82 -6.18
CA GLY A 768 8.31 27.19 -5.57
C GLY A 768 7.83 26.19 -4.51
N VAL A 769 8.75 25.60 -3.73
CA VAL A 769 8.47 24.75 -2.57
C VAL A 769 8.72 25.57 -1.30
N GLU A 770 7.76 25.59 -0.38
CA GLU A 770 7.90 26.32 0.89
C GLU A 770 8.94 25.62 1.77
N ALA A 771 9.86 26.39 2.36
CA ALA A 771 10.94 25.90 3.20
C ALA A 771 11.20 26.89 4.34
N THR A 772 11.09 26.42 5.58
CA THR A 772 11.06 27.28 6.76
C THR A 772 11.93 26.73 7.88
N VAL A 773 12.83 27.57 8.39
CA VAL A 773 13.68 27.25 9.53
C VAL A 773 12.87 27.39 10.82
N ILE A 774 12.75 26.30 11.55
CA ILE A 774 11.98 26.26 12.80
C ILE A 774 12.87 26.10 14.02
N GLY A 775 14.13 25.71 13.88
CA GLY A 775 14.95 25.34 15.05
C GLY A 775 16.37 24.95 14.72
N HIS A 776 17.05 24.34 15.69
CA HIS A 776 18.36 23.73 15.53
C HIS A 776 18.51 22.47 16.40
N TYR A 777 19.33 21.52 15.95
CA TYR A 777 19.69 20.32 16.69
C TYR A 777 20.85 20.59 17.66
N GLY A 778 20.87 19.85 18.76
CA GLY A 778 21.94 19.90 19.76
C GLY A 778 21.59 20.74 20.97
N THR A 779 21.21 20.08 22.07
CA THR A 779 21.12 20.66 23.41
C THR A 779 22.12 19.94 24.35
N PRO A 780 22.74 20.62 25.33
CA PRO A 780 23.77 20.01 26.18
C PRO A 780 23.30 18.80 27.00
N ASP A 781 22.00 18.75 27.27
CA ASP A 781 21.29 17.78 28.10
C ASP A 781 20.43 16.81 27.28
N ARG A 782 20.48 16.84 25.94
CA ARG A 782 19.65 16.03 25.02
C ARG A 782 18.14 16.25 25.16
N HIS A 783 17.74 17.39 25.71
CA HIS A 783 16.33 17.77 25.79
C HIS A 783 15.79 18.31 24.46
N LEU A 784 14.50 18.09 24.22
CA LEU A 784 13.71 18.74 23.19
C LEU A 784 12.93 19.91 23.81
N ARG A 785 13.27 21.14 23.42
CA ARG A 785 12.66 22.38 23.92
C ARG A 785 11.79 23.04 22.86
N LEU A 786 10.55 23.32 23.21
CA LEU A 786 9.55 23.93 22.32
C LEU A 786 9.26 25.36 22.77
N PHE A 787 9.27 26.29 21.84
CA PHE A 787 8.97 27.70 22.06
C PHE A 787 7.83 28.17 21.15
N TYR A 788 6.99 29.07 21.67
CA TYR A 788 5.98 29.79 20.90
C TYR A 788 6.03 31.28 21.26
N ASN A 789 6.29 32.14 20.27
CA ASN A 789 6.49 33.58 20.47
C ASN A 789 7.52 33.90 21.57
N GLY A 790 8.60 33.10 21.62
CA GLY A 790 9.68 33.22 22.61
C GLY A 790 9.36 32.71 24.01
N THR A 791 8.14 32.21 24.26
CA THR A 791 7.77 31.56 25.53
C THR A 791 7.98 30.07 25.40
N GLU A 792 8.64 29.44 26.37
CA GLU A 792 8.80 27.98 26.41
C GLU A 792 7.46 27.32 26.71
N VAL A 793 7.02 26.42 25.82
CA VAL A 793 5.74 25.72 25.89
C VAL A 793 5.90 24.20 26.10
N GLY A 794 7.10 23.65 25.99
CA GLY A 794 7.43 22.25 26.28
C GLY A 794 8.92 22.04 26.49
N ASP A 795 9.29 21.12 27.39
CA ASP A 795 10.66 20.68 27.65
C ASP A 795 10.64 19.18 28.01
N VAL A 796 11.14 18.33 27.11
CA VAL A 796 11.08 16.87 27.27
C VAL A 796 12.45 16.24 27.16
N ASP A 797 12.76 15.38 28.13
CA ASP A 797 13.91 14.49 28.12
C ASP A 797 13.70 13.38 27.07
N LEU A 798 14.56 13.37 26.05
CA LEU A 798 14.47 12.39 24.96
C LEU A 798 14.89 10.99 25.39
N GLU A 799 15.68 10.81 26.46
CA GLU A 799 15.98 9.48 26.99
C GLU A 799 14.70 8.86 27.57
N PHE A 800 13.97 9.61 28.41
CA PHE A 800 12.67 9.15 28.92
C PHE A 800 11.64 8.93 27.80
N LEU A 801 11.56 9.82 26.82
CA LEU A 801 10.62 9.68 25.71
C LEU A 801 10.84 8.36 24.94
N ASN A 802 12.09 7.96 24.73
CA ASN A 802 12.44 6.76 23.94
C ASN A 802 12.51 5.47 24.76
N GLU A 803 13.00 5.53 26.01
CA GLU A 803 13.28 4.36 26.84
C GLU A 803 12.34 4.19 28.04
N GLY A 804 11.51 5.18 28.34
CA GLY A 804 10.61 5.18 29.51
C GLY A 804 9.39 4.27 29.40
N LEU A 805 9.10 3.71 28.22
CA LEU A 805 7.92 2.86 27.99
C LEU A 805 8.04 1.50 28.72
N PRO A 806 7.08 1.14 29.60
CA PRO A 806 7.04 -0.17 30.24
C PRO A 806 6.81 -1.32 29.24
N ARG A 807 7.45 -2.48 29.48
CA ARG A 807 7.33 -3.69 28.64
C ARG A 807 6.66 -4.84 29.40
N PRO A 808 5.32 -4.91 29.45
CA PRO A 808 4.62 -6.02 30.10
C PRO A 808 4.68 -7.30 29.26
N THR A 809 4.63 -8.47 29.92
CA THR A 809 4.51 -9.77 29.26
C THR A 809 3.06 -10.03 28.82
N LYS A 810 2.86 -10.32 27.53
CA LYS A 810 1.56 -10.73 26.97
C LYS A 810 1.37 -12.24 27.07
N GLN A 811 0.13 -12.65 27.31
CA GLN A 811 -0.27 -14.07 27.31
C GLN A 811 -0.86 -14.41 25.94
N ALA A 812 -0.51 -15.58 25.40
CA ALA A 812 -0.93 -16.02 24.08
C ALA A 812 -1.40 -17.49 24.13
N VAL A 813 -2.51 -17.79 23.47
CA VAL A 813 -3.06 -19.15 23.38
C VAL A 813 -3.42 -19.50 21.95
N TRP A 814 -2.99 -20.66 21.43
CA TRP A 814 -3.55 -21.18 20.18
C TRP A 814 -3.76 -22.69 20.29
N ASP A 815 -5.03 -23.10 20.30
CA ASP A 815 -5.44 -24.50 20.43
C ASP A 815 -6.71 -24.77 19.61
N VAL A 816 -6.54 -24.94 18.29
CA VAL A 816 -7.61 -25.28 17.36
C VAL A 816 -7.62 -26.80 17.10
N LYS A 817 -8.78 -27.44 17.27
CA LYS A 817 -8.93 -28.88 17.03
C LYS A 817 -8.93 -29.20 15.54
N ALA A 818 -8.10 -30.17 15.13
CA ALA A 818 -8.09 -30.67 13.75
C ALA A 818 -9.46 -31.24 13.34
N THR A 819 -10.01 -30.69 12.27
CA THR A 819 -11.27 -31.04 11.62
C THR A 819 -11.00 -31.11 10.11
N PRO A 820 -10.88 -32.31 9.52
CA PRO A 820 -10.57 -32.42 8.09
C PRO A 820 -11.70 -31.87 7.22
N SER A 821 -11.33 -31.33 6.06
CA SER A 821 -12.23 -30.94 4.99
C SER A 821 -13.05 -32.16 4.51
N PRO A 822 -14.28 -31.94 4.04
CA PRO A 822 -15.06 -33.00 3.43
C PRO A 822 -14.38 -33.44 2.13
N ALA A 823 -14.17 -34.75 1.97
CA ALA A 823 -13.66 -35.29 0.71
C ALA A 823 -14.67 -34.99 -0.42
N PRO A 824 -14.30 -34.23 -1.46
CA PRO A 824 -15.22 -33.92 -2.54
C PRO A 824 -15.66 -35.19 -3.27
N GLY A 825 -16.93 -35.26 -3.68
CA GLY A 825 -17.39 -36.32 -4.55
C GLY A 825 -16.64 -36.32 -5.89
N VAL A 826 -16.24 -37.50 -6.37
CA VAL A 826 -15.61 -37.65 -7.69
C VAL A 826 -16.66 -37.41 -8.79
N ARG A 827 -16.33 -36.57 -9.76
CA ARG A 827 -17.20 -36.22 -10.90
C ARG A 827 -16.55 -36.61 -12.23
N ASP A 828 -17.38 -36.84 -13.23
CA ASP A 828 -16.93 -37.07 -14.62
C ASP A 828 -16.65 -35.75 -15.37
N ASP A 829 -16.99 -34.61 -14.77
CA ASP A 829 -16.83 -33.27 -15.37
C ASP A 829 -16.76 -32.20 -14.25
N TYR A 830 -15.75 -31.35 -14.33
CA TYR A 830 -15.45 -30.22 -13.44
C TYR A 830 -15.39 -28.89 -14.19
N SER A 831 -15.83 -28.85 -15.46
CA SER A 831 -15.77 -27.63 -16.29
C SER A 831 -16.56 -26.48 -15.67
N ASP A 832 -17.74 -26.75 -15.11
CA ASP A 832 -18.55 -25.76 -14.38
C ASP A 832 -17.85 -25.26 -13.10
N ALA A 833 -17.16 -26.15 -12.38
CA ALA A 833 -16.40 -25.77 -11.19
C ALA A 833 -15.25 -24.82 -11.54
N LEU A 834 -14.51 -25.09 -12.63
CA LEU A 834 -13.48 -24.17 -13.13
C LEU A 834 -14.07 -22.80 -13.49
N LEU A 835 -15.18 -22.76 -14.23
CA LEU A 835 -15.80 -21.48 -14.61
C LEU A 835 -16.32 -20.70 -13.39
N LYS A 836 -16.84 -21.38 -12.37
CA LYS A 836 -17.26 -20.75 -11.10
C LYS A 836 -16.08 -20.18 -10.33
N ILE A 837 -14.97 -20.92 -10.24
CA ILE A 837 -13.76 -20.45 -9.55
C ILE A 837 -13.16 -19.27 -10.31
N LEU A 838 -13.07 -19.31 -11.65
CA LEU A 838 -12.60 -18.18 -12.45
C LEU A 838 -13.48 -16.93 -12.25
N ALA A 839 -14.77 -17.09 -12.02
CA ALA A 839 -15.70 -16.00 -11.74
C ALA A 839 -15.72 -15.57 -10.26
N GLU A 840 -15.02 -16.27 -9.37
CA GLU A 840 -14.97 -15.95 -7.94
C GLU A 840 -14.15 -14.66 -7.73
N PRO A 841 -14.64 -13.66 -6.96
CA PRO A 841 -13.99 -12.35 -6.82
C PRO A 841 -12.49 -12.33 -6.52
N ASN A 842 -11.96 -13.30 -5.77
CA ASN A 842 -10.53 -13.41 -5.45
C ASN A 842 -9.70 -13.87 -6.66
N VAL A 843 -10.26 -14.70 -7.53
CA VAL A 843 -9.60 -15.22 -8.74
C VAL A 843 -9.87 -14.35 -9.97
N ALA A 844 -11.06 -13.77 -10.07
CA ALA A 844 -11.52 -13.02 -11.24
C ALA A 844 -10.61 -11.82 -11.59
N SER A 845 -10.71 -11.37 -12.84
CA SER A 845 -9.85 -10.32 -13.38
C SER A 845 -9.92 -9.02 -12.59
N LYS A 846 -8.75 -8.49 -12.21
CA LYS A 846 -8.60 -7.16 -11.58
C LYS A 846 -8.31 -6.04 -12.59
N GLU A 847 -8.49 -6.32 -13.89
CA GLU A 847 -8.18 -5.42 -15.01
C GLU A 847 -8.79 -4.01 -14.87
N TRP A 848 -10.01 -3.90 -14.34
CA TRP A 848 -10.68 -2.61 -14.13
C TRP A 848 -9.95 -1.70 -13.13
N ILE A 849 -9.19 -2.26 -12.18
CA ILE A 849 -8.32 -1.51 -11.26
C ILE A 849 -7.04 -1.15 -11.99
N VAL A 850 -6.35 -2.19 -12.50
CA VAL A 850 -5.02 -2.06 -13.11
C VAL A 850 -5.00 -1.01 -14.22
N ARG A 851 -6.00 -1.01 -15.11
CA ARG A 851 -6.05 -0.08 -16.25
C ARG A 851 -6.23 1.39 -15.89
N GLN A 852 -6.50 1.70 -14.62
CA GLN A 852 -6.61 3.08 -14.16
C GLN A 852 -5.26 3.69 -13.80
N TYR A 853 -4.26 2.87 -13.49
CA TYR A 853 -2.95 3.33 -13.06
C TYR A 853 -2.00 3.50 -14.24
N ASP A 854 -1.05 4.42 -14.09
CA ASP A 854 0.10 4.50 -14.99
C ASP A 854 1.07 3.33 -14.71
N HIS A 855 1.55 2.69 -15.77
CA HIS A 855 2.52 1.58 -15.73
C HIS A 855 3.80 1.86 -16.51
N GLU A 856 3.95 3.05 -17.09
CA GLU A 856 4.92 3.37 -18.16
C GLU A 856 5.75 4.61 -17.87
N VAL A 857 5.27 5.51 -17.01
CA VAL A 857 5.98 6.71 -16.60
C VAL A 857 7.38 6.34 -16.09
N GLN A 858 8.35 7.20 -16.42
CA GLN A 858 9.79 6.98 -16.23
C GLN A 858 10.44 5.95 -17.18
N GLY A 859 9.67 5.12 -17.91
CA GLY A 859 10.17 4.23 -18.96
C GLY A 859 10.97 3.02 -18.46
N GLY A 860 10.80 2.65 -17.18
CA GLY A 860 11.53 1.57 -16.52
C GLY A 860 10.89 0.18 -16.65
N SER A 861 9.60 0.09 -16.98
CA SER A 861 8.84 -1.16 -16.96
C SER A 861 9.32 -2.18 -18.00
N VAL A 862 9.42 -3.45 -17.58
CA VAL A 862 9.78 -4.59 -18.43
C VAL A 862 8.63 -5.60 -18.47
N ILE A 863 8.17 -6.05 -17.30
CA ILE A 863 6.96 -6.87 -17.15
C ILE A 863 5.97 -6.05 -16.33
N LYS A 864 4.78 -5.87 -16.89
CA LYS A 864 3.65 -5.12 -16.31
C LYS A 864 2.66 -6.09 -15.65
N PRO A 865 1.69 -5.59 -14.85
CA PRO A 865 0.71 -6.46 -14.20
C PRO A 865 -0.13 -7.31 -15.16
N LEU A 866 -0.41 -6.80 -16.37
CA LEU A 866 -1.12 -7.53 -17.41
C LEU A 866 -0.16 -7.99 -18.52
N VAL A 867 -0.25 -9.27 -18.87
CA VAL A 867 0.60 -9.94 -19.87
C VAL A 867 -0.27 -10.64 -20.93
N GLY A 868 0.35 -11.38 -21.84
CA GLY A 868 -0.35 -12.09 -22.91
C GLY A 868 -0.49 -11.29 -24.21
N VAL A 869 -1.07 -11.93 -25.21
CA VAL A 869 -1.21 -11.41 -26.58
C VAL A 869 -2.05 -10.13 -26.64
N SER A 870 -3.02 -10.01 -25.72
CA SER A 870 -3.94 -8.88 -25.63
C SER A 870 -3.68 -7.96 -24.43
N GLU A 871 -2.59 -8.16 -23.68
CA GLU A 871 -2.27 -7.41 -22.46
C GLU A 871 -3.45 -7.37 -21.47
N ASP A 872 -4.05 -8.53 -21.24
CA ASP A 872 -5.24 -8.72 -20.41
C ASP A 872 -5.21 -10.03 -19.61
N GLY A 873 -4.09 -10.75 -19.61
CA GLY A 873 -3.83 -11.89 -18.74
C GLY A 873 -3.12 -11.49 -17.45
N PRO A 874 -3.24 -12.26 -16.35
CA PRO A 874 -2.51 -11.97 -15.11
C PRO A 874 -1.01 -12.23 -15.27
N GLY A 875 -0.17 -11.38 -14.70
CA GLY A 875 1.25 -11.63 -14.50
C GLY A 875 1.56 -11.91 -13.03
N ASP A 876 2.45 -12.86 -12.74
CA ASP A 876 2.81 -13.25 -11.37
C ASP A 876 3.55 -12.12 -10.61
N ALA A 877 4.36 -11.33 -11.32
CA ALA A 877 5.21 -10.30 -10.72
C ALA A 877 5.58 -9.20 -11.73
N ALA A 878 5.92 -8.03 -11.21
CA ALA A 878 6.40 -6.91 -12.01
C ALA A 878 7.93 -6.94 -12.15
N VAL A 879 8.44 -6.44 -13.27
CA VAL A 879 9.89 -6.29 -13.48
C VAL A 879 10.20 -4.88 -13.99
N LEU A 880 11.15 -4.21 -13.34
CA LEU A 880 11.54 -2.83 -13.62
C LEU A 880 13.05 -2.69 -13.77
N ARG A 881 13.48 -1.82 -14.68
CA ARG A 881 14.86 -1.33 -14.80
C ARG A 881 14.95 0.09 -14.24
N PRO A 882 15.19 0.25 -12.92
CA PRO A 882 15.28 1.58 -12.32
C PRO A 882 16.46 2.39 -12.87
N VAL A 883 17.52 1.71 -13.34
CA VAL A 883 18.63 2.32 -14.09
C VAL A 883 18.48 1.99 -15.58
N LEU A 884 17.96 2.95 -16.37
CA LEU A 884 17.54 2.73 -17.77
C LEU A 884 18.63 2.16 -18.71
N GLY A 885 19.89 2.50 -18.44
CA GLY A 885 21.05 2.01 -19.22
C GLY A 885 21.57 0.64 -18.80
N SER A 886 21.02 0.05 -17.73
CA SER A 886 21.45 -1.25 -17.19
C SER A 886 20.64 -2.40 -17.78
N SER A 887 21.26 -3.59 -17.83
CA SER A 887 20.54 -4.86 -18.01
C SER A 887 19.92 -5.35 -16.71
N LYS A 888 20.45 -4.90 -15.55
CA LYS A 888 19.93 -5.26 -14.24
C LYS A 888 18.51 -4.73 -14.05
N ALA A 889 17.72 -5.49 -13.31
CA ALA A 889 16.35 -5.15 -13.00
C ALA A 889 15.99 -5.56 -11.58
N VAL A 890 14.85 -5.04 -11.12
CA VAL A 890 14.20 -5.40 -9.88
C VAL A 890 12.90 -6.13 -10.20
N VAL A 891 12.70 -7.28 -9.59
CA VAL A 891 11.44 -8.03 -9.59
C VAL A 891 10.68 -7.68 -8.31
N ILE A 892 9.38 -7.42 -8.43
CA ILE A 892 8.50 -7.08 -7.32
C ILE A 892 7.28 -8.00 -7.36
N SER A 893 6.99 -8.64 -6.24
CA SER A 893 5.84 -9.53 -6.08
C SER A 893 5.27 -9.45 -4.67
N CYS A 894 4.11 -10.07 -4.47
CA CYS A 894 3.50 -10.24 -3.17
C CYS A 894 2.81 -11.61 -3.04
N GLY A 895 2.47 -11.97 -1.80
CA GLY A 895 1.71 -13.17 -1.46
C GLY A 895 0.90 -12.96 -0.17
N MET A 896 -0.29 -13.55 -0.12
CA MET A 896 -1.29 -13.33 0.92
C MET A 896 -2.38 -14.41 0.84
N ASN A 897 -2.68 -15.10 1.94
CA ASN A 897 -3.83 -16.02 2.00
C ASN A 897 -4.56 -15.96 3.35
N PRO A 898 -5.46 -14.97 3.55
CA PRO A 898 -6.15 -14.74 4.81
C PRO A 898 -7.11 -15.88 5.19
N ARG A 899 -7.57 -16.66 4.21
CA ARG A 899 -8.46 -17.81 4.44
C ARG A 899 -7.83 -18.91 5.29
N LEU A 900 -6.51 -18.99 5.29
CA LEU A 900 -5.77 -19.95 6.10
C LEU A 900 -5.52 -19.44 7.53
N GLY A 901 -5.67 -18.14 7.78
CA GLY A 901 -5.28 -17.47 9.03
C GLY A 901 -6.00 -18.03 10.27
N ASP A 902 -7.30 -18.33 10.14
CA ASP A 902 -8.08 -18.94 11.23
C ASP A 902 -7.86 -20.44 11.38
N LEU A 903 -7.38 -21.10 10.31
CA LEU A 903 -7.26 -22.56 10.25
C LEU A 903 -5.93 -23.02 10.83
N ASP A 904 -4.84 -22.41 10.36
CA ASP A 904 -3.48 -22.64 10.82
C ASP A 904 -2.62 -21.40 10.50
N PRO A 905 -2.46 -20.46 11.47
CA PRO A 905 -1.75 -19.19 11.24
C PRO A 905 -0.27 -19.38 10.94
N TYR A 906 0.35 -20.46 11.41
CA TYR A 906 1.73 -20.79 11.05
C TYR A 906 1.80 -21.17 9.57
N GLN A 907 0.92 -22.07 9.11
CA GLN A 907 0.87 -22.42 7.68
C GLN A 907 0.43 -21.24 6.81
N SER A 908 -0.53 -20.43 7.24
CA SER A 908 -0.95 -19.21 6.51
C SER A 908 0.23 -18.29 6.22
N ALA A 909 1.07 -18.02 7.22
CA ALA A 909 2.27 -17.23 7.04
C ALA A 909 3.30 -17.88 6.10
N LEU A 910 3.49 -19.21 6.20
CA LEU A 910 4.36 -19.93 5.26
C LEU A 910 3.84 -19.86 3.81
N HIS A 911 2.52 -19.94 3.60
CA HIS A 911 1.90 -19.81 2.29
C HIS A 911 2.09 -18.41 1.70
N ALA A 912 1.88 -17.36 2.50
CA ALA A 912 2.09 -15.98 2.07
C ALA A 912 3.55 -15.73 1.64
N ILE A 913 4.53 -16.23 2.41
CA ILE A 913 5.96 -16.11 2.07
C ILE A 913 6.29 -16.94 0.82
N ASP A 914 5.82 -18.19 0.78
CA ASP A 914 6.07 -19.08 -0.36
C ASP A 914 5.50 -18.50 -1.66
N GLU A 915 4.27 -17.97 -1.63
CA GLU A 915 3.64 -17.31 -2.76
C GLU A 915 4.40 -16.06 -3.23
N ALA A 916 4.77 -15.16 -2.31
CA ALA A 916 5.53 -13.98 -2.68
C ALA A 916 6.85 -14.36 -3.40
N LEU A 917 7.53 -15.41 -2.93
CA LEU A 917 8.74 -15.92 -3.54
C LEU A 917 8.46 -16.67 -4.86
N ARG A 918 7.40 -17.48 -4.93
CA ARG A 918 7.00 -18.18 -6.16
C ARG A 918 6.73 -17.17 -7.28
N ASN A 919 5.94 -16.13 -6.99
CA ASN A 919 5.65 -15.07 -7.93
C ASN A 919 6.91 -14.39 -8.46
N ALA A 920 7.85 -14.02 -7.57
CA ALA A 920 9.13 -13.45 -8.00
C ALA A 920 9.94 -14.41 -8.89
N LEU A 921 9.96 -15.70 -8.55
CA LEU A 921 10.74 -16.70 -9.28
C LEU A 921 10.11 -17.08 -10.62
N ALA A 922 8.78 -17.04 -10.73
CA ALA A 922 8.05 -17.34 -11.96
C ALA A 922 8.48 -16.42 -13.12
N VAL A 923 8.80 -15.15 -12.81
CA VAL A 923 9.29 -14.19 -13.81
C VAL A 923 10.82 -14.11 -13.93
N GLY A 924 11.56 -14.94 -13.19
CA GLY A 924 13.02 -15.03 -13.26
C GLY A 924 13.80 -14.36 -12.13
N GLY A 925 13.14 -14.00 -11.02
CA GLY A 925 13.79 -13.60 -9.76
C GLY A 925 14.68 -14.70 -9.17
N THR A 926 15.51 -14.35 -8.18
CA THR A 926 16.47 -15.29 -7.57
C THR A 926 16.41 -15.23 -6.06
N LEU A 927 16.35 -16.38 -5.37
CA LEU A 927 16.31 -16.41 -3.90
C LEU A 927 17.57 -15.80 -3.26
N GLU A 928 18.71 -15.86 -3.94
CA GLU A 928 19.98 -15.35 -3.42
C GLU A 928 20.02 -13.82 -3.29
N ARG A 929 19.28 -13.11 -4.14
CA ARG A 929 19.19 -11.64 -4.19
C ARG A 929 17.77 -11.15 -3.90
N THR A 930 16.97 -11.95 -3.20
CA THR A 930 15.62 -11.58 -2.76
C THR A 930 15.59 -11.21 -1.29
N ALA A 931 15.04 -10.04 -0.99
CA ALA A 931 14.58 -9.65 0.33
C ALA A 931 13.05 -9.64 0.38
N ILE A 932 12.50 -9.74 1.58
CA ILE A 932 11.05 -9.75 1.84
C ILE A 932 10.66 -8.69 2.87
N LEU A 933 9.38 -8.35 2.90
CA LEU A 933 8.77 -7.44 3.85
C LEU A 933 7.52 -8.09 4.47
N ASP A 934 7.28 -7.82 5.75
CA ASP A 934 6.15 -8.34 6.52
C ASP A 934 5.15 -7.22 6.88
N ASN A 935 3.88 -7.40 6.51
CA ASN A 935 2.82 -6.46 6.90
C ASN A 935 1.70 -7.21 7.62
N PHE A 936 1.65 -7.08 8.95
CA PHE A 936 0.72 -7.79 9.81
C PHE A 936 -0.55 -6.96 10.06
N CYS A 937 -1.71 -7.44 9.61
CA CYS A 937 -3.03 -6.87 9.94
C CYS A 937 -3.83 -7.84 10.81
N TRP A 938 -4.03 -7.49 12.08
CA TRP A 938 -4.71 -8.31 13.09
C TRP A 938 -5.82 -7.55 13.81
N GLY A 939 -6.74 -8.30 14.42
CA GLY A 939 -7.70 -7.78 15.39
C GLY A 939 -7.04 -7.40 16.73
N ASN A 940 -7.84 -7.32 17.79
CA ASN A 940 -7.42 -6.94 19.14
C ASN A 940 -6.61 -8.05 19.82
N CYS A 941 -5.29 -7.85 19.85
CA CYS A 941 -4.29 -8.75 20.44
C CYS A 941 -4.23 -8.73 21.97
N ASN A 942 -5.20 -8.12 22.66
CA ASN A 942 -5.42 -8.37 24.09
C ASN A 942 -6.21 -9.66 24.32
N LYS A 943 -6.88 -10.21 23.28
CA LYS A 943 -7.47 -11.54 23.36
C LYS A 943 -6.41 -12.61 23.09
N LEU A 944 -6.40 -13.65 23.92
CA LEU A 944 -5.34 -14.67 23.98
C LEU A 944 -5.21 -15.45 22.67
N ASP A 945 -6.33 -15.79 22.04
CA ASP A 945 -6.43 -16.51 20.78
C ASP A 945 -5.83 -15.70 19.62
N ARG A 946 -6.18 -14.42 19.53
CA ARG A 946 -5.65 -13.51 18.50
C ARG A 946 -4.15 -13.29 18.67
N MET A 947 -3.70 -13.07 19.91
CA MET A 947 -2.26 -13.02 20.22
C MET A 947 -1.57 -14.35 19.87
N GLY A 948 -2.18 -15.49 20.15
CA GLY A 948 -1.65 -16.81 19.78
C GLY A 948 -1.48 -17.00 18.27
N SER A 949 -2.43 -16.51 17.47
CA SER A 949 -2.34 -16.55 16.01
C SER A 949 -1.21 -15.66 15.48
N LEU A 950 -1.04 -14.46 16.04
CA LEU A 950 0.03 -13.52 15.68
C LEU A 950 1.40 -14.12 15.95
N VAL A 951 1.57 -14.73 17.14
CA VAL A 951 2.82 -15.40 17.55
C VAL A 951 3.17 -16.55 16.60
N ASN A 952 2.19 -17.37 16.21
CA ASN A 952 2.41 -18.46 15.26
C ASN A 952 2.86 -17.94 13.89
N ALA A 953 2.25 -16.85 13.39
CA ALA A 953 2.64 -16.22 12.13
C ALA A 953 4.06 -15.62 12.20
N ALA A 954 4.43 -14.95 13.30
CA ALA A 954 5.76 -14.39 13.50
C ALA A 954 6.86 -15.47 13.55
N CYS A 955 6.61 -16.58 14.26
CA CYS A 955 7.51 -17.73 14.28
C CYS A 955 7.68 -18.37 12.89
N ALA A 956 6.60 -18.50 12.12
CA ALA A 956 6.66 -18.98 10.74
C ALA A 956 7.49 -18.07 9.83
N CYS A 957 7.40 -16.74 10.02
CA CYS A 957 8.23 -15.77 9.30
C CYS A 957 9.72 -16.04 9.51
N HIS A 958 10.15 -16.24 10.76
CA HIS A 958 11.54 -16.61 11.05
C HIS A 958 11.94 -17.91 10.34
N ASP A 959 11.16 -18.97 10.49
CA ASP A 959 11.53 -20.29 9.96
C ASP A 959 11.59 -20.30 8.42
N ALA A 960 10.64 -19.65 7.75
CA ALA A 960 10.64 -19.49 6.30
C ALA A 960 11.82 -18.66 5.80
N ALA A 961 12.09 -17.51 6.43
CA ALA A 961 13.21 -16.64 6.04
C ALA A 961 14.55 -17.39 6.16
N ILE A 962 14.75 -18.14 7.25
CA ILE A 962 15.94 -18.99 7.42
C ILE A 962 16.00 -20.10 6.37
N ALA A 963 14.88 -20.79 6.11
CA ALA A 963 14.86 -21.90 5.17
C ALA A 963 15.10 -21.47 3.73
N TYR A 964 14.47 -20.38 3.27
CA TYR A 964 14.64 -19.86 1.91
C TYR A 964 15.87 -18.98 1.74
N GLY A 965 16.44 -18.49 2.85
CA GLY A 965 17.63 -17.65 2.85
C GLY A 965 17.35 -16.20 2.44
N THR A 966 16.13 -15.73 2.66
CA THR A 966 15.59 -14.42 2.24
C THR A 966 15.32 -13.54 3.47
N PRO A 967 16.10 -12.47 3.70
CA PRO A 967 15.93 -11.63 4.89
C PRO A 967 14.71 -10.72 4.79
N PHE A 968 14.11 -10.43 5.94
CA PHE A 968 13.19 -9.31 6.08
C PHE A 968 13.97 -8.01 6.16
N VAL A 969 13.61 -7.01 5.36
CA VAL A 969 14.33 -5.71 5.31
C VAL A 969 13.52 -4.54 5.85
N SER A 970 12.20 -4.69 5.89
CA SER A 970 11.23 -3.69 6.35
C SER A 970 9.91 -4.39 6.64
N GLY A 971 9.04 -3.75 7.40
CA GLY A 971 7.68 -4.25 7.66
C GLY A 971 6.80 -3.19 8.29
N LYS A 972 5.58 -3.60 8.64
CA LYS A 972 4.59 -2.82 9.39
C LYS A 972 3.61 -3.75 10.12
N ASP A 973 3.00 -3.26 11.18
CA ASP A 973 1.82 -3.86 11.77
C ASP A 973 0.68 -2.86 11.93
N SER A 974 -0.53 -3.38 11.80
CA SER A 974 -1.79 -2.72 12.09
C SER A 974 -2.61 -3.68 12.95
N LEU A 975 -2.85 -3.30 14.20
CA LEU A 975 -3.58 -4.11 15.17
C LEU A 975 -4.94 -3.46 15.47
N ASN A 976 -5.79 -4.16 16.22
CA ASN A 976 -7.14 -3.71 16.58
C ASN A 976 -8.07 -3.48 15.38
N ASN A 977 -7.85 -4.17 14.26
CA ASN A 977 -8.70 -4.07 13.07
C ASN A 977 -10.06 -4.76 13.29
N GLU A 978 -10.97 -4.08 13.99
CA GLU A 978 -12.31 -4.55 14.34
C GLU A 978 -13.33 -3.43 14.20
N PHE A 979 -14.58 -3.82 13.94
CA PHE A 979 -15.71 -2.92 13.88
C PHE A 979 -16.82 -3.39 14.82
N GLN A 980 -17.28 -2.53 15.71
CA GLN A 980 -18.43 -2.78 16.56
C GLN A 980 -19.71 -2.18 15.96
N THR A 981 -20.68 -3.05 15.70
CA THR A 981 -22.00 -2.69 15.17
C THR A 981 -22.84 -1.95 16.22
N ASP A 982 -23.96 -1.35 15.78
CA ASP A 982 -24.94 -0.74 16.68
C ASP A 982 -25.68 -1.76 17.57
N THR A 983 -25.65 -3.05 17.20
CA THR A 983 -26.16 -4.17 18.02
C THR A 983 -25.15 -4.65 19.08
N GLY A 984 -23.91 -4.14 19.05
CA GLY A 984 -22.83 -4.54 19.96
C GLY A 984 -22.04 -5.76 19.51
N GLU A 985 -22.29 -6.29 18.31
CA GLU A 985 -21.50 -7.36 17.68
C GLU A 985 -20.17 -6.80 17.17
N THR A 986 -19.10 -7.60 17.28
CA THR A 986 -17.77 -7.22 16.79
C THR A 986 -17.40 -8.03 15.56
N ILE A 987 -17.19 -7.36 14.44
CA ILE A 987 -16.65 -7.91 13.21
C ILE A 987 -15.13 -7.72 13.26
N ALA A 988 -14.37 -8.82 13.30
CA ALA A 988 -12.91 -8.77 13.27
C ALA A 988 -12.41 -9.32 11.93
N ILE A 989 -11.41 -8.66 11.36
CA ILE A 989 -10.78 -9.13 10.12
C ILE A 989 -10.17 -10.54 10.34
N PRO A 990 -10.07 -11.38 9.30
CA PRO A 990 -9.19 -12.54 9.36
C PRO A 990 -7.74 -12.10 9.64
N PRO A 991 -6.97 -12.88 10.42
CA PRO A 991 -5.51 -12.72 10.49
C PRO A 991 -4.92 -12.60 9.08
N THR A 992 -4.35 -11.44 8.75
CA THR A 992 -3.90 -11.13 7.39
C THR A 992 -2.43 -10.73 7.42
N LEU A 993 -1.58 -11.60 6.88
CA LEU A 993 -0.18 -11.29 6.61
C LEU A 993 0.01 -11.07 5.12
N LEU A 994 0.41 -9.86 4.75
CA LEU A 994 0.92 -9.57 3.41
C LEU A 994 2.44 -9.67 3.43
N VAL A 995 2.98 -10.49 2.52
CA VAL A 995 4.42 -10.57 2.27
C VAL A 995 4.72 -9.96 0.91
N SER A 996 5.60 -8.96 0.88
CA SER A 996 6.12 -8.41 -0.38
C SER A 996 7.56 -8.86 -0.59
N ALA A 997 7.94 -9.16 -1.83
CA ALA A 997 9.29 -9.58 -2.17
C ALA A 997 9.91 -8.64 -3.21
N ILE A 998 11.21 -8.37 -3.04
CA ILE A 998 12.02 -7.59 -3.96
C ILE A 998 13.29 -8.38 -4.33
N SER A 999 13.49 -8.65 -5.62
CA SER A 999 14.63 -9.43 -6.12
C SER A 999 15.45 -8.64 -7.13
N VAL A 1000 16.76 -8.55 -6.94
CA VAL A 1000 17.66 -7.95 -7.94
C VAL A 1000 18.17 -9.02 -8.90
N ILE A 1001 17.98 -8.81 -10.21
CA ILE A 1001 18.41 -9.72 -11.27
C ILE A 1001 19.41 -9.04 -12.20
N ASP A 1002 20.29 -9.83 -12.80
CA ASP A 1002 21.40 -9.32 -13.64
C ASP A 1002 20.99 -8.89 -15.05
N ASP A 1003 19.94 -9.50 -15.59
CA ASP A 1003 19.56 -9.34 -16.99
C ASP A 1003 18.05 -9.52 -17.18
N ALA A 1004 17.35 -8.39 -17.34
CA ALA A 1004 15.91 -8.33 -17.57
C ALA A 1004 15.46 -9.05 -18.85
N SER A 1005 16.36 -9.24 -19.83
CA SER A 1005 16.00 -9.91 -21.10
C SER A 1005 15.76 -11.42 -20.94
N LYS A 1006 16.10 -11.99 -19.78
CA LYS A 1006 15.89 -13.40 -19.44
C LYS A 1006 14.59 -13.66 -18.69
N CYS A 1007 13.84 -12.61 -18.35
CA CYS A 1007 12.55 -12.77 -17.70
C CYS A 1007 11.55 -13.50 -18.60
N VAL A 1008 10.62 -14.22 -17.97
CA VAL A 1008 9.51 -14.93 -18.63
C VAL A 1008 8.18 -14.45 -18.04
N THR A 1009 7.08 -14.78 -18.71
CA THR A 1009 5.71 -14.41 -18.29
C THR A 1009 4.82 -15.65 -18.25
N ALA A 1010 3.64 -15.53 -17.63
CA ALA A 1010 2.69 -16.63 -17.45
C ALA A 1010 2.07 -17.16 -18.75
N ASP A 1011 1.89 -16.32 -19.76
CA ASP A 1011 1.12 -16.66 -20.96
C ASP A 1011 1.82 -17.67 -21.87
N ALA A 1012 1.06 -18.68 -22.33
CA ALA A 1012 1.57 -19.71 -23.24
C ALA A 1012 2.05 -19.11 -24.57
N LYS A 1013 3.21 -19.56 -25.07
CA LYS A 1013 3.88 -18.91 -26.21
C LYS A 1013 3.83 -19.72 -27.50
N GLU A 1014 3.91 -21.05 -27.45
CA GLU A 1014 4.00 -21.84 -28.68
C GLU A 1014 3.38 -23.24 -28.56
N ALA A 1015 2.48 -23.56 -29.49
CA ALA A 1015 1.87 -24.88 -29.59
C ALA A 1015 2.90 -25.99 -29.85
N GLY A 1016 2.70 -27.13 -29.20
CA GLY A 1016 3.61 -28.28 -29.25
C GLY A 1016 4.71 -28.26 -28.18
N ASN A 1017 4.92 -27.15 -27.48
CA ASN A 1017 5.81 -27.12 -26.32
C ASN A 1017 5.31 -28.03 -25.20
N TYR A 1018 6.25 -28.53 -24.41
CA TYR A 1018 5.97 -29.39 -23.27
C TYR A 1018 5.43 -28.56 -22.11
N LEU A 1019 4.47 -29.10 -21.36
CA LEU A 1019 4.03 -28.55 -20.08
C LEU A 1019 4.52 -29.44 -18.94
N PHE A 1020 5.12 -28.81 -17.94
CA PHE A 1020 5.58 -29.44 -16.72
C PHE A 1020 4.92 -28.81 -15.50
N VAL A 1021 4.60 -29.64 -14.50
CA VAL A 1021 4.36 -29.14 -13.14
C VAL A 1021 5.56 -29.47 -12.28
N LEU A 1022 6.13 -28.45 -11.65
CA LEU A 1022 7.11 -28.59 -10.59
C LEU A 1022 6.41 -28.50 -9.23
N GLY A 1023 6.94 -29.19 -8.22
CA GLY A 1023 6.32 -29.27 -6.89
C GLY A 1023 5.32 -30.42 -6.75
N ARG A 1024 4.77 -30.61 -5.54
CA ARG A 1024 3.87 -31.73 -5.22
C ARG A 1024 2.48 -31.24 -4.87
N THR A 1025 1.47 -31.92 -5.39
CA THR A 1025 0.08 -31.74 -4.95
C THR A 1025 -0.19 -32.61 -3.72
N ALA A 1026 -0.75 -32.00 -2.69
CA ALA A 1026 -1.17 -32.64 -1.46
C ALA A 1026 -2.70 -32.91 -1.50
N PRO A 1027 -3.22 -33.93 -0.78
CA PRO A 1027 -4.65 -34.23 -0.76
C PRO A 1027 -5.50 -33.23 0.03
N GLU A 1028 -4.88 -32.43 0.90
CA GLU A 1028 -5.50 -31.43 1.74
C GLU A 1028 -6.17 -30.32 0.90
N MET A 1029 -7.35 -29.89 1.33
CA MET A 1029 -8.14 -28.88 0.61
C MET A 1029 -8.68 -27.77 1.52
N GLY A 1030 -8.33 -27.78 2.81
CA GLY A 1030 -8.74 -26.75 3.75
C GLY A 1030 -8.32 -25.36 3.26
N GLY A 1031 -9.28 -24.45 3.21
CA GLY A 1031 -9.07 -23.08 2.73
C GLY A 1031 -9.17 -22.90 1.21
N SER A 1032 -9.37 -23.95 0.41
CA SER A 1032 -9.38 -23.83 -1.06
C SER A 1032 -10.60 -23.10 -1.64
N HIS A 1033 -10.39 -22.43 -2.76
CA HIS A 1033 -11.44 -21.75 -3.55
C HIS A 1033 -12.41 -22.75 -4.18
N PHE A 1034 -11.98 -24.00 -4.41
CA PHE A 1034 -12.91 -25.06 -4.83
C PHE A 1034 -13.98 -25.35 -3.79
N LEU A 1035 -13.60 -25.50 -2.50
CA LEU A 1035 -14.59 -25.73 -1.44
C LEU A 1035 -15.51 -24.52 -1.29
N LEU A 1036 -14.97 -23.30 -1.42
CA LEU A 1036 -15.75 -22.05 -1.40
C LEU A 1036 -16.78 -22.01 -2.54
N ALA A 1037 -16.35 -22.21 -3.78
CA ALA A 1037 -17.22 -22.17 -4.96
C ALA A 1037 -18.31 -23.26 -4.95
N GLU A 1038 -18.08 -24.36 -4.25
CA GLU A 1038 -19.03 -25.47 -4.09
C GLU A 1038 -19.93 -25.32 -2.84
N GLY A 1039 -19.73 -24.28 -2.02
CA GLY A 1039 -20.47 -24.05 -0.78
C GLY A 1039 -20.24 -25.15 0.26
N LEU A 1040 -19.06 -25.77 0.25
CA LEU A 1040 -18.67 -26.84 1.17
C LEU A 1040 -17.94 -26.27 2.39
N SER A 1041 -18.03 -26.98 3.52
CA SER A 1041 -17.26 -26.60 4.71
C SER A 1041 -15.76 -26.71 4.43
N THR A 1042 -14.99 -25.74 4.93
CA THR A 1042 -13.54 -25.70 4.67
C THR A 1042 -12.77 -26.81 5.38
N GLY A 1043 -13.12 -27.14 6.64
CA GLY A 1043 -12.19 -27.88 7.50
C GLY A 1043 -10.91 -27.07 7.80
N ASN A 1044 -9.93 -27.67 8.47
CA ASN A 1044 -8.64 -27.05 8.81
C ASN A 1044 -7.42 -27.93 8.48
N ASP A 1045 -7.59 -28.91 7.60
CA ASP A 1045 -6.48 -29.57 6.89
C ASP A 1045 -5.92 -28.61 5.84
N VAL A 1046 -5.14 -27.63 6.30
CA VAL A 1046 -4.39 -26.72 5.42
C VAL A 1046 -3.25 -27.51 4.76
N PRO A 1047 -3.02 -27.37 3.44
CA PRO A 1047 -1.88 -28.00 2.78
C PRO A 1047 -0.56 -27.56 3.41
N ALA A 1048 0.15 -28.46 4.08
CA ALA A 1048 1.38 -28.10 4.80
C ALA A 1048 2.53 -27.75 3.83
N VAL A 1049 3.15 -26.58 4.03
CA VAL A 1049 4.31 -26.12 3.26
C VAL A 1049 5.54 -26.97 3.61
N ASP A 1050 6.15 -27.59 2.61
CA ASP A 1050 7.41 -28.33 2.74
C ASP A 1050 8.58 -27.46 2.28
N LEU A 1051 9.09 -26.64 3.20
CA LEU A 1051 10.16 -25.67 2.93
C LEU A 1051 11.38 -26.31 2.24
N ALA A 1052 11.77 -27.52 2.65
CA ALA A 1052 12.95 -28.19 2.11
C ALA A 1052 12.74 -28.66 0.67
N THR A 1053 11.55 -29.18 0.34
CA THR A 1053 11.21 -29.57 -1.03
C THR A 1053 10.99 -28.34 -1.91
N ASN A 1054 10.27 -27.33 -1.42
CA ASN A 1054 9.96 -26.10 -2.15
C ASN A 1054 11.23 -25.34 -2.51
N LEU A 1055 12.20 -25.25 -1.60
CA LEU A 1055 13.51 -24.66 -1.88
C LEU A 1055 14.21 -25.36 -3.06
N LYS A 1056 14.17 -26.70 -3.13
CA LYS A 1056 14.77 -27.45 -4.25
C LYS A 1056 14.06 -27.15 -5.57
N VAL A 1057 12.73 -27.08 -5.55
CA VAL A 1057 11.91 -26.73 -6.72
C VAL A 1057 12.25 -25.33 -7.21
N MET A 1058 12.24 -24.35 -6.31
CA MET A 1058 12.55 -22.95 -6.59
C MET A 1058 13.97 -22.78 -7.19
N ARG A 1059 14.98 -23.46 -6.63
CA ARG A 1059 16.35 -23.44 -7.18
C ARG A 1059 16.47 -24.12 -8.54
N ALA A 1060 15.73 -25.20 -8.78
CA ALA A 1060 15.71 -25.86 -10.08
C ALA A 1060 15.04 -24.98 -11.15
N LEU A 1061 13.94 -24.31 -10.80
CA LEU A 1061 13.27 -23.34 -11.68
C LEU A 1061 14.18 -22.15 -12.02
N GLU A 1062 14.81 -21.55 -11.01
CA GLU A 1062 15.79 -20.45 -11.19
C GLU A 1062 16.89 -20.84 -12.20
N ALA A 1063 17.45 -22.04 -12.05
CA ALA A 1063 18.47 -22.56 -12.96
C ALA A 1063 17.92 -22.80 -14.38
N ALA A 1064 16.70 -23.30 -14.51
CA ALA A 1064 16.04 -23.57 -15.78
C ALA A 1064 15.72 -22.28 -16.56
N ILE A 1065 15.20 -21.25 -15.89
CA ILE A 1065 14.95 -19.93 -16.49
C ILE A 1065 16.28 -19.31 -16.94
N ARG A 1066 17.31 -19.32 -16.08
CA ARG A 1066 18.64 -18.77 -16.40
C ARG A 1066 19.29 -19.45 -17.61
N ALA A 1067 19.04 -20.74 -17.81
CA ALA A 1067 19.53 -21.52 -18.96
C ALA A 1067 18.71 -21.31 -20.26
N GLY A 1068 17.63 -20.51 -20.21
CA GLY A 1068 16.71 -20.30 -21.32
C GLY A 1068 15.94 -21.57 -21.71
N CYS A 1069 15.68 -22.44 -20.73
CA CYS A 1069 14.90 -23.67 -20.93
C CYS A 1069 13.41 -23.48 -20.73
N VAL A 1070 13.01 -22.39 -20.07
CA VAL A 1070 11.61 -22.07 -19.76
C VAL A 1070 11.16 -20.98 -20.72
N ARG A 1071 10.00 -21.19 -21.36
CA ARG A 1071 9.40 -20.18 -22.24
C ARG A 1071 8.38 -19.32 -21.47
N ALA A 1072 7.53 -19.98 -20.71
CA ALA A 1072 6.52 -19.37 -19.86
C ALA A 1072 6.47 -20.12 -18.52
N CYS A 1073 6.14 -19.42 -17.46
CA CYS A 1073 6.01 -19.96 -16.12
C CYS A 1073 4.92 -19.21 -15.38
N HIS A 1074 4.06 -19.94 -14.70
CA HIS A 1074 3.01 -19.41 -13.85
C HIS A 1074 3.01 -20.20 -12.54
N ASP A 1075 2.88 -19.51 -11.41
CA ASP A 1075 2.68 -20.15 -10.12
C ASP A 1075 1.29 -20.82 -10.01
N LEU A 1076 1.09 -21.66 -9.00
CA LEU A 1076 -0.22 -22.25 -8.71
C LEU A 1076 -0.67 -21.77 -7.33
N SER A 1077 -1.56 -20.78 -7.28
CA SER A 1077 -2.18 -20.24 -6.06
C SER A 1077 -3.66 -20.65 -5.99
N GLU A 1078 -4.58 -19.68 -5.92
CA GLU A 1078 -6.02 -19.85 -5.82
C GLU A 1078 -6.58 -20.65 -7.00
N GLY A 1079 -7.37 -21.68 -6.69
CA GLY A 1079 -7.94 -22.57 -7.70
C GLY A 1079 -6.96 -23.54 -8.36
N GLY A 1080 -5.67 -23.51 -7.98
CA GLY A 1080 -4.67 -24.52 -8.30
C GLY A 1080 -4.36 -24.68 -9.80
N LEU A 1081 -4.07 -25.91 -10.22
CA LEU A 1081 -3.60 -26.21 -11.58
C LEU A 1081 -4.62 -25.81 -12.65
N ALA A 1082 -5.90 -26.03 -12.40
CA ALA A 1082 -6.93 -25.81 -13.40
C ALA A 1082 -7.09 -24.32 -13.75
N VAL A 1083 -6.98 -23.44 -12.75
CA VAL A 1083 -7.00 -21.98 -12.93
C VAL A 1083 -5.71 -21.51 -13.62
N ALA A 1084 -4.54 -21.87 -13.09
CA ALA A 1084 -3.25 -21.49 -13.69
C ALA A 1084 -3.13 -21.96 -15.17
N ALA A 1085 -3.62 -23.16 -15.49
CA ALA A 1085 -3.65 -23.66 -16.86
C ALA A 1085 -4.62 -22.88 -17.76
N ALA A 1086 -5.75 -22.42 -17.22
CA ALA A 1086 -6.70 -21.58 -17.94
C ALA A 1086 -6.12 -20.19 -18.21
N GLU A 1087 -5.57 -19.55 -17.18
CA GLU A 1087 -4.93 -18.23 -17.25
C GLU A 1087 -3.78 -18.22 -18.23
N MET A 1088 -2.87 -19.20 -18.15
CA MET A 1088 -1.80 -19.41 -19.10
C MET A 1088 -2.30 -19.56 -20.55
N ALA A 1089 -3.37 -20.35 -20.75
CA ALA A 1089 -3.93 -20.64 -22.07
C ALA A 1089 -4.60 -19.40 -22.71
N PHE A 1090 -5.55 -18.77 -22.02
CA PHE A 1090 -6.32 -17.66 -22.59
C PHE A 1090 -5.48 -16.39 -22.76
N SER A 1091 -4.44 -16.19 -21.92
CA SER A 1091 -3.51 -15.07 -22.05
C SER A 1091 -2.62 -15.24 -23.27
N GLY A 1092 -2.23 -16.48 -23.56
CA GLY A 1092 -1.43 -16.84 -24.75
C GLY A 1092 -2.24 -16.94 -26.05
N GLY A 1093 -3.58 -16.95 -25.96
CA GLY A 1093 -4.44 -17.23 -27.12
C GLY A 1093 -4.30 -18.66 -27.66
N LEU A 1094 -3.85 -19.60 -26.82
CA LEU A 1094 -3.54 -20.99 -27.17
C LEU A 1094 -4.34 -21.96 -26.29
N GLY A 1095 -4.38 -23.24 -26.65
CA GLY A 1095 -4.95 -24.29 -25.81
C GLY A 1095 -3.90 -25.01 -24.97
N VAL A 1096 -4.35 -25.87 -24.07
CA VAL A 1096 -3.52 -26.79 -23.28
C VAL A 1096 -4.20 -28.15 -23.17
N ASP A 1097 -3.44 -29.24 -23.23
CA ASP A 1097 -3.92 -30.60 -22.95
C ASP A 1097 -3.03 -31.25 -21.89
N ILE A 1098 -3.59 -31.46 -20.70
CA ILE A 1098 -2.88 -31.85 -19.48
C ILE A 1098 -3.46 -33.16 -18.92
N ASN A 1099 -2.57 -34.12 -18.63
CA ASN A 1099 -2.86 -35.35 -17.91
C ASN A 1099 -2.52 -35.20 -16.42
N ILE A 1100 -3.54 -35.10 -15.57
CA ILE A 1100 -3.37 -34.87 -14.13
C ILE A 1100 -2.75 -36.08 -13.39
N GLN A 1101 -2.74 -37.27 -13.98
CA GLN A 1101 -2.08 -38.44 -13.36
C GLN A 1101 -0.55 -38.38 -13.44
N ALA A 1102 -0.01 -37.47 -14.26
CA ALA A 1102 1.43 -37.22 -14.34
C ALA A 1102 1.92 -36.22 -13.27
N LEU A 1103 1.01 -35.66 -12.46
CA LEU A 1103 1.37 -34.72 -11.40
C LEU A 1103 2.20 -35.42 -10.32
N PRO A 1104 3.28 -34.79 -9.84
CA PRO A 1104 3.91 -35.23 -8.62
C PRO A 1104 2.94 -35.04 -7.44
N VAL A 1105 2.74 -36.08 -6.65
CA VAL A 1105 1.82 -36.08 -5.49
C VAL A 1105 2.55 -36.42 -4.20
N ARG A 1106 2.07 -35.88 -3.07
CA ARG A 1106 2.62 -36.17 -1.73
C ARG A 1106 2.23 -37.57 -1.23
N SER A 1107 1.06 -38.07 -1.63
CA SER A 1107 0.53 -39.38 -1.28
C SER A 1107 -0.20 -40.00 -2.48
N MET A 1108 -0.33 -41.33 -2.50
CA MET A 1108 -1.08 -42.03 -3.55
C MET A 1108 -2.59 -41.88 -3.34
N GLY A 1109 -3.37 -41.89 -4.42
CA GLY A 1109 -4.83 -41.89 -4.35
C GLY A 1109 -5.46 -40.52 -4.08
N VAL A 1110 -4.76 -39.44 -4.45
CA VAL A 1110 -5.29 -38.07 -4.34
C VAL A 1110 -6.56 -37.93 -5.18
N ASN A 1111 -7.58 -37.30 -4.58
CA ASN A 1111 -8.86 -37.04 -5.25
C ASN A 1111 -8.64 -36.18 -6.52
N PRO A 1112 -9.31 -36.47 -7.65
CA PRO A 1112 -9.22 -35.64 -8.85
C PRO A 1112 -9.50 -34.15 -8.62
N ALA A 1113 -10.43 -33.80 -7.72
CA ALA A 1113 -10.69 -32.41 -7.36
C ALA A 1113 -9.47 -31.74 -6.72
N ALA A 1114 -8.76 -32.43 -5.81
CA ALA A 1114 -7.52 -31.92 -5.21
C ALA A 1114 -6.37 -31.84 -6.24
N LEU A 1115 -6.30 -32.77 -7.20
CA LEU A 1115 -5.32 -32.69 -8.30
C LEU A 1115 -5.54 -31.48 -9.21
N LEU A 1116 -6.80 -31.12 -9.46
CA LEU A 1116 -7.19 -30.00 -10.32
C LEU A 1116 -7.11 -28.66 -9.58
N PHE A 1117 -7.65 -28.60 -8.37
CA PHE A 1117 -7.95 -27.35 -7.66
C PHE A 1117 -7.34 -27.25 -6.26
N GLY A 1118 -6.58 -28.25 -5.80
CA GLY A 1118 -5.87 -28.15 -4.52
C GLY A 1118 -4.81 -27.06 -4.60
N GLU A 1119 -4.68 -26.28 -3.53
CA GLU A 1119 -3.86 -25.05 -3.43
C GLU A 1119 -2.57 -25.32 -2.63
N SER A 1120 -1.87 -26.41 -2.95
CA SER A 1120 -0.58 -26.71 -2.32
C SER A 1120 0.50 -25.71 -2.77
N ALA A 1121 1.25 -25.17 -1.79
CA ALA A 1121 2.39 -24.28 -2.01
C ALA A 1121 3.54 -24.94 -2.80
N GLY A 1122 4.48 -24.13 -3.31
CA GLY A 1122 5.70 -24.60 -3.97
C GLY A 1122 5.53 -25.18 -5.37
N ARG A 1123 4.44 -24.85 -6.08
CA ARG A 1123 4.13 -25.41 -7.40
C ARG A 1123 4.15 -24.37 -8.52
N PHE A 1124 4.56 -24.82 -9.70
CA PHE A 1124 4.66 -24.01 -10.92
C PHE A 1124 4.20 -24.81 -12.13
N LEU A 1125 3.50 -24.17 -13.06
CA LEU A 1125 3.24 -24.67 -14.41
C LEU A 1125 4.23 -24.03 -15.38
N VAL A 1126 4.98 -24.86 -16.10
CA VAL A 1126 6.14 -24.42 -16.89
C VAL A 1126 6.01 -24.91 -18.33
N GLU A 1127 6.13 -23.99 -19.29
CA GLU A 1127 6.25 -24.30 -20.71
C GLU A 1127 7.73 -24.47 -21.10
N VAL A 1128 8.07 -25.59 -21.70
CA VAL A 1128 9.43 -25.96 -22.10
C VAL A 1128 9.48 -26.20 -23.62
N PRO A 1129 10.34 -25.47 -24.36
CA PRO A 1129 10.52 -25.70 -25.79
C PRO A 1129 11.00 -27.11 -26.09
N GLN A 1130 10.55 -27.70 -27.20
CA GLN A 1130 10.91 -29.08 -27.55
C GLN A 1130 12.43 -29.30 -27.64
N ALA A 1131 13.15 -28.34 -28.20
CA ALA A 1131 14.61 -28.38 -28.33
C ALA A 1131 15.35 -28.32 -26.98
N LYS A 1132 14.69 -27.85 -25.91
CA LYS A 1132 15.27 -27.66 -24.57
C LYS A 1132 14.92 -28.76 -23.58
N TYR A 1133 14.05 -29.70 -23.96
CA TYR A 1133 13.57 -30.79 -23.11
C TYR A 1133 14.69 -31.51 -22.33
N GLY A 1134 15.70 -32.03 -23.03
CA GLY A 1134 16.78 -32.81 -22.40
C GLY A 1134 17.67 -31.98 -21.46
N GLU A 1135 17.79 -30.67 -21.71
CA GLU A 1135 18.50 -29.76 -20.83
C GLU A 1135 17.67 -29.44 -19.58
N PHE A 1136 16.39 -29.13 -19.76
CA PHE A 1136 15.43 -28.92 -18.69
C PHE A 1136 15.38 -30.11 -17.73
N MET A 1137 15.18 -31.32 -18.24
CA MET A 1137 15.11 -32.55 -17.43
C MET A 1137 16.37 -32.79 -16.59
N ARG A 1138 17.53 -32.33 -17.04
CA ARG A 1138 18.79 -32.42 -16.27
C ARG A 1138 18.80 -31.46 -15.08
N LEU A 1139 18.24 -30.27 -15.26
CA LEU A 1139 18.17 -29.21 -14.25
C LEU A 1139 17.12 -29.53 -13.17
N VAL A 1140 16.02 -30.18 -13.54
CA VAL A 1140 14.92 -30.53 -12.63
C VAL A 1140 14.98 -31.97 -12.08
N LYS A 1141 16.07 -32.71 -12.35
CA LYS A 1141 16.16 -34.15 -12.02
C LYS A 1141 15.98 -34.49 -10.53
N ASP A 1142 16.36 -33.57 -9.65
CA ASP A 1142 16.37 -33.76 -8.19
C ASP A 1142 15.17 -33.09 -7.50
N CYS A 1143 14.24 -32.50 -8.26
CA CYS A 1143 13.00 -31.93 -7.74
C CYS A 1143 11.78 -32.73 -8.22
N PRO A 1144 10.66 -32.70 -7.46
CA PRO A 1144 9.39 -33.23 -7.95
C PRO A 1144 8.97 -32.48 -9.22
N ALA A 1145 9.00 -33.16 -10.36
CA ALA A 1145 8.67 -32.62 -11.66
C ALA A 1145 7.89 -33.66 -12.48
N GLY A 1146 6.78 -33.27 -13.07
CA GLY A 1146 5.96 -34.13 -13.92
C GLY A 1146 5.73 -33.49 -15.29
N GLU A 1147 6.05 -34.21 -16.37
CA GLU A 1147 5.61 -33.84 -17.72
C GLU A 1147 4.11 -34.09 -17.82
N VAL A 1148 3.32 -33.03 -17.73
CA VAL A 1148 1.87 -33.15 -17.62
C VAL A 1148 1.17 -33.03 -18.96
N GLY A 1149 1.79 -32.42 -19.98
CA GLY A 1149 1.06 -32.18 -21.21
C GLY A 1149 1.75 -31.36 -22.27
N ARG A 1150 0.93 -30.70 -23.09
CA ARG A 1150 1.34 -29.84 -24.21
C ARG A 1150 0.54 -28.55 -24.25
N VAL A 1151 1.18 -27.49 -24.74
CA VAL A 1151 0.46 -26.36 -25.33
C VAL A 1151 -0.09 -26.80 -26.69
N THR A 1152 -1.30 -26.38 -27.04
CA THR A 1152 -2.00 -26.78 -28.27
C THR A 1152 -2.51 -25.56 -29.04
N ASP A 1153 -2.86 -25.74 -30.30
CA ASP A 1153 -3.50 -24.73 -31.18
C ASP A 1153 -5.03 -24.84 -31.18
N THR A 1154 -5.60 -25.63 -30.26
CA THR A 1154 -7.04 -25.95 -30.26
C THR A 1154 -7.90 -24.85 -29.67
N GLY A 1155 -7.32 -23.88 -28.94
CA GLY A 1155 -8.06 -22.84 -28.21
C GLY A 1155 -8.93 -23.40 -27.08
N ARG A 1156 -8.50 -24.51 -26.46
CA ARG A 1156 -9.24 -25.20 -25.39
C ARG A 1156 -8.33 -25.57 -24.24
N VAL A 1157 -8.86 -25.48 -23.02
CA VAL A 1157 -8.25 -25.96 -21.78
C VAL A 1157 -8.79 -27.35 -21.50
N VAL A 1158 -7.94 -28.36 -21.66
CA VAL A 1158 -8.34 -29.77 -21.55
C VAL A 1158 -7.52 -30.44 -20.45
N LEU A 1159 -8.19 -30.90 -19.38
CA LEU A 1159 -7.57 -31.61 -18.25
C LEU A 1159 -8.15 -33.02 -18.14
N ARG A 1160 -7.31 -34.06 -18.13
CA ARG A 1160 -7.74 -35.47 -18.19
C ARG A 1160 -7.06 -36.32 -17.12
N ALA A 1161 -7.77 -37.30 -16.58
CA ALA A 1161 -7.17 -38.35 -15.74
C ALA A 1161 -6.68 -39.57 -16.55
N SER A 1162 -7.13 -39.75 -17.78
CA SER A 1162 -6.71 -40.86 -18.64
C SER A 1162 -6.96 -40.53 -20.11
N ARG A 1163 -6.69 -41.48 -21.02
CA ARG A 1163 -7.01 -41.33 -22.46
C ARG A 1163 -8.52 -41.24 -22.78
N GLY A 1164 -9.39 -41.31 -21.76
CA GLY A 1164 -10.84 -41.22 -21.88
C GLY A 1164 -11.38 -39.78 -21.99
N LYS A 1165 -12.64 -39.59 -21.59
CA LYS A 1165 -13.31 -38.29 -21.54
C LYS A 1165 -12.52 -37.32 -20.64
N PRO A 1166 -12.30 -36.06 -21.06
CA PRO A 1166 -11.68 -35.06 -20.20
C PRO A 1166 -12.53 -34.76 -18.96
N LEU A 1167 -11.87 -34.44 -17.86
CA LEU A 1167 -12.50 -33.97 -16.63
C LEU A 1167 -12.81 -32.47 -16.70
N VAL A 1168 -12.02 -31.70 -17.46
CA VAL A 1168 -12.30 -30.30 -17.79
C VAL A 1168 -12.08 -30.13 -19.28
N ASP A 1169 -13.05 -29.51 -19.96
CA ASP A 1169 -12.96 -29.18 -21.38
C ASP A 1169 -13.72 -27.89 -21.69
N VAL A 1170 -13.02 -26.75 -21.59
CA VAL A 1170 -13.57 -25.41 -21.83
C VAL A 1170 -12.83 -24.70 -22.96
N SER A 1171 -13.52 -23.88 -23.76
CA SER A 1171 -12.81 -22.98 -24.69
C SER A 1171 -12.15 -21.84 -23.92
N ILE A 1172 -11.03 -21.33 -24.43
CA ILE A 1172 -10.35 -20.18 -23.81
C ILE A 1172 -11.27 -18.95 -23.72
N ASP A 1173 -12.14 -18.74 -24.71
CA ASP A 1173 -13.11 -17.64 -24.69
C ASP A 1173 -14.12 -17.77 -23.54
N ALA A 1174 -14.53 -18.99 -23.21
CA ALA A 1174 -15.49 -19.21 -22.13
C ALA A 1174 -14.83 -19.03 -20.76
N ALA A 1175 -13.61 -19.55 -20.61
CA ALA A 1175 -12.80 -19.35 -19.40
C ALA A 1175 -12.51 -17.87 -19.18
N LYS A 1176 -12.02 -17.16 -20.21
CA LYS A 1176 -11.72 -15.74 -20.16
C LYS A 1176 -12.96 -14.89 -19.88
N LYS A 1177 -14.10 -15.21 -20.51
CA LYS A 1177 -15.37 -14.54 -20.23
C LYS A 1177 -15.83 -14.74 -18.78
N ALA A 1178 -15.68 -15.93 -18.21
CA ALA A 1178 -16.00 -16.16 -16.81
C ALA A 1178 -15.07 -15.33 -15.90
N TRP A 1179 -13.78 -15.31 -16.21
CA TRP A 1179 -12.77 -14.57 -15.46
C TRP A 1179 -12.91 -13.03 -15.53
N GLN A 1180 -13.24 -12.47 -16.68
CA GLN A 1180 -13.47 -11.01 -16.84
C GLN A 1180 -14.89 -10.57 -16.44
N GLY A 1181 -15.84 -11.51 -16.36
CA GLY A 1181 -17.26 -11.21 -16.22
C GLY A 1181 -17.71 -10.75 -14.83
N THR A 1182 -16.92 -10.98 -13.78
CA THR A 1182 -17.31 -10.70 -12.39
C THR A 1182 -17.44 -9.20 -12.10
N PHE A 1183 -16.51 -8.39 -12.62
CA PHE A 1183 -16.48 -6.94 -12.43
C PHE A 1183 -16.76 -6.15 -13.71
N GLY A 1184 -16.88 -6.82 -14.86
CA GLY A 1184 -17.25 -6.20 -16.13
C GLY A 1184 -18.75 -5.86 -16.21
N GLU A 1185 -19.07 -4.71 -16.82
CA GLU A 1185 -20.46 -4.31 -17.12
C GLU A 1185 -21.08 -5.08 -18.30
#